data_AF-A0AAD7LY76-F1
#
_entry.id   AF-A0AAD7LY76-F1
#
_cell.length_a   1.000
_cell.length_b   1.000
_cell.length_c   1.000
_cell.angle_alpha   90.00
_cell.angle_beta   90.00
_cell.angle_gamma   90.00
#
_symmetry.space_group_name_H-M   'P 1'
#
loop_
_entity.id
_entity.type
_entity.pdbx_description
1 polymer ?
#
loop_
_entity_poly.entity_id
_entity_poly.type
_entity_poly.pdbx_seq_one_letter_code
_entity_poly.pdbx_strand_id
1 'polypeptide(L)'
;MAPNAGCLLAICTVEGRVKIYRPPFCDFSAEWIEVLDITERLYENLLIIRFGDSDTPSLNYTAGQATDHTGDISNTASRKERKKRKVNKGSRALEDQLSLSTNYKDAKASSFPYSEIKGPTSNMVAEINSNLLGNASRQIVSDFNHEVEPQKEIVENDSVPLIAADQYASRSAILCSLVVAWSPVLHTSKLSPVPNNGTSISLLAVGGKSGNISFWKFHAPDSYTIECGRVLNSAKLIGLLQAHNSWITGISWAVLASDSANPQILLVTGSSDGSVRIWVGDSDVLLNSSDMRDTLFFLLKEVIIVGTAPVSALSVVVPAHSMYTMLLAVGKGSGSFEVWNCDISCHKFDNFGSYNAGSHVVSGLVWAFDGSCLYSCSQDNFVLSWILRGSCLYEEPISSNTIHDKSLSQLPKDLLLSSCGVAVSPGSLVVATVHSLDSDQLDPMYEGRTHKAAVQYLWIGGKQVDFFSKIPSTVDIENFGCSPEKELTYWESNIVWSLKQYEYLDKPLVVWDIIAALLAFKKSESTILEVILIKWLSISFMGSHVGLHAEEVLSRVSTSLSESPSRHLHLLNIICRRVILSDLEADQINSKVHDLQGLCPAEGKHLTKWIEILMSSETELRERLVSFSFSAFLSLTSYSDTSLRQPGYWYPVGLAQMKHWVGLNDDHVRDQVKVLASEFGIHERSGYLRAEHCSYCSAPVSFESPEVGFCQGEGYSSGGYQSHRLSRCAVSMQVCPATPLWFCICCHRWVYRLAPETLFTMSAFPLDLKSSTESTSLAVSSKPLCPFCGILLQRRQPDFLLSSSPV
;
A
#
# COMPACT_ATOMS: atom_id res chain seq x y z
N MET A 1 -0.05 3.39 -0.57
CA MET A 1 0.18 3.31 0.90
C MET A 1 1.63 2.89 1.13
N ALA A 2 2.20 3.19 2.31
CA ALA A 2 3.54 2.73 2.68
C ALA A 2 3.53 1.22 2.94
N PRO A 3 4.54 0.45 2.47
CA PRO A 3 4.56 -1.00 2.66
C PRO A 3 4.99 -1.43 4.07
N ASN A 4 5.58 -0.53 4.88
CA ASN A 4 5.79 -0.73 6.32
C ASN A 4 4.44 -0.90 7.07
N ALA A 5 3.91 -2.13 7.08
CA ALA A 5 2.66 -2.53 7.73
C ALA A 5 1.39 -1.74 7.32
N GLY A 6 1.40 -1.06 6.16
CA GLY A 6 0.20 -0.43 5.56
C GLY A 6 -0.34 0.81 6.27
N CYS A 7 0.25 1.24 7.40
CA CYS A 7 -0.34 2.24 8.29
C CYS A 7 -0.28 3.71 7.80
N LEU A 8 0.25 3.99 6.59
CA LEU A 8 0.36 5.35 6.05
C LEU A 8 -0.12 5.44 4.60
N LEU A 9 -0.86 6.51 4.31
CA LEU A 9 -1.30 6.93 2.98
C LEU A 9 -0.70 8.31 2.68
N ALA A 10 0.07 8.42 1.60
CA ALA A 10 0.51 9.72 1.07
C ALA A 10 -0.47 10.16 -0.02
N ILE A 11 -0.91 11.41 0.03
CA ILE A 11 -1.80 12.03 -0.96
C ILE A 11 -1.14 13.30 -1.47
N CYS A 12 -1.00 13.44 -2.79
CA CYS A 12 -0.71 14.71 -3.43
C CYS A 12 -2.04 15.40 -3.77
N THR A 13 -2.26 16.62 -3.30
CA THR A 13 -3.48 17.40 -3.59
C THR A 13 -3.38 18.09 -4.94
N VAL A 14 -4.51 18.57 -5.47
CA VAL A 14 -4.55 19.39 -6.70
C VAL A 14 -3.84 20.75 -6.56
N GLU A 15 -3.60 21.21 -5.33
CA GLU A 15 -2.75 22.39 -5.04
C GLU A 15 -1.24 22.08 -5.16
N GLY A 16 -0.88 20.80 -5.25
CA GLY A 16 0.51 20.33 -5.22
C GLY A 16 1.10 20.26 -3.81
N ARG A 17 0.27 20.08 -2.76
CA ARG A 17 0.73 19.74 -1.40
C ARG A 17 0.77 18.23 -1.21
N VAL A 18 1.72 17.72 -0.45
CA VAL A 18 1.77 16.31 -0.04
C VAL A 18 1.42 16.17 1.43
N LYS A 19 0.37 15.41 1.74
CA LYS A 19 -0.09 15.13 3.10
C LYS A 19 -0.05 13.63 3.38
N ILE A 20 0.33 13.28 4.60
CA ILE A 20 0.42 11.90 5.09
C ILE A 20 -0.72 11.66 6.08
N TYR A 21 -1.51 10.63 5.81
CA TYR A 21 -2.62 10.18 6.63
C TYR A 21 -2.35 8.79 7.20
N ARG A 22 -2.99 8.46 8.32
CA ARG A 22 -3.05 7.12 8.92
C ARG A 22 -4.50 6.68 9.13
N PRO A 23 -4.79 5.37 9.21
CA PRO A 23 -6.13 4.90 9.54
C PRO A 23 -6.56 5.39 10.94
N PRO A 24 -7.89 5.50 11.19
CA PRO A 24 -8.42 5.93 12.48
C PRO A 24 -7.91 5.07 13.65
N PHE A 25 -7.66 5.72 14.79
CA PHE A 25 -7.22 5.04 16.02
C PHE A 25 -8.31 4.94 17.09
N CYS A 26 -9.38 5.72 16.97
CA CYS A 26 -10.53 5.70 17.86
C CYS A 26 -11.59 4.77 17.26
N ASP A 27 -12.16 3.90 18.08
CA ASP A 27 -13.15 2.90 17.65
C ASP A 27 -14.46 3.53 17.11
N PHE A 28 -14.66 4.84 17.31
CA PHE A 28 -15.85 5.60 16.88
C PHE A 28 -15.60 6.56 15.70
N SER A 29 -14.52 6.40 14.93
CA SER A 29 -14.30 7.16 13.69
C SER A 29 -13.88 6.26 12.52
N ALA A 30 -14.35 6.60 11.32
CA ALA A 30 -13.94 6.02 10.05
C ALA A 30 -12.94 6.92 9.28
N GLU A 31 -12.69 8.15 9.77
CA GLU A 31 -11.92 9.15 9.03
C GLU A 31 -10.40 8.87 9.07
N TRP A 32 -9.75 9.10 7.94
CA TRP A 32 -8.29 9.06 7.85
C TRP A 32 -7.69 10.30 8.51
N ILE A 33 -6.80 10.08 9.47
CA ILE A 33 -6.27 11.14 10.34
C ILE A 33 -4.97 11.67 9.73
N GLU A 34 -4.93 12.98 9.46
CA GLU A 34 -3.71 13.64 9.00
C GLU A 34 -2.63 13.58 10.08
N VAL A 35 -1.41 13.22 9.69
CA VAL A 35 -0.25 13.03 10.56
C VAL A 35 0.82 14.09 10.30
N LEU A 36 0.95 14.52 9.04
CA LEU A 36 2.04 15.38 8.58
C LEU A 36 1.74 16.00 7.21
N ASP A 37 1.94 17.30 7.05
CA ASP A 37 2.17 17.94 5.75
C ASP A 37 3.68 17.90 5.41
N ILE A 38 4.00 17.27 4.28
CA ILE A 38 5.37 17.10 3.77
C ILE A 38 5.82 18.33 2.99
N THR A 39 4.91 19.08 2.38
CA THR A 39 5.23 20.31 1.65
C THR A 39 5.56 21.44 2.63
N GLU A 40 4.91 21.49 3.79
CA GLU A 40 5.28 22.37 4.90
C GLU A 40 6.69 22.06 5.43
N ARG A 41 7.01 20.80 5.76
CA ARG A 41 8.38 20.43 6.14
C ARG A 41 9.41 20.66 5.04
N LEU A 42 9.04 20.50 3.76
CA LEU A 42 9.94 20.80 2.64
C LEU A 42 10.29 22.30 2.64
N TYR A 43 9.29 23.16 2.87
CA TYR A 43 9.50 24.61 3.02
C TYR A 43 10.41 24.96 4.19
N GLU A 44 10.21 24.37 5.38
CA GLU A 44 11.10 24.56 6.53
C GLU A 44 12.56 24.19 6.23
N ASN A 45 12.79 23.04 5.58
CA ASN A 45 14.14 22.58 5.23
C ASN A 45 14.78 23.47 4.15
N LEU A 46 14.00 23.90 3.15
CA LEU A 46 14.47 24.81 2.10
C LEU A 46 14.79 26.21 2.62
N LEU A 47 14.05 26.72 3.62
CA LEU A 47 14.39 27.99 4.28
C LEU A 47 15.77 27.94 4.95
N ILE A 48 16.11 26.83 5.63
CA ILE A 48 17.41 26.64 6.30
C ILE A 48 18.56 26.74 5.29
N ILE A 49 18.41 26.15 4.10
CA ILE A 49 19.41 26.21 3.02
C ILE A 49 19.19 27.37 2.03
N ARG A 50 18.35 28.36 2.37
CA ARG A 50 17.97 29.51 1.53
C ARG A 50 17.57 29.14 0.09
N PHE A 51 16.87 28.01 -0.09
CA PHE A 51 16.50 27.43 -1.40
C PHE A 51 17.68 27.13 -2.34
N GLY A 52 18.92 27.12 -1.85
CA GLY A 52 20.13 27.01 -2.67
C GLY A 52 20.60 28.33 -3.29
N ASP A 53 19.97 29.47 -2.95
CA ASP A 53 20.42 30.78 -3.40
C ASP A 53 21.77 31.12 -2.77
N SER A 54 22.83 31.20 -3.58
CA SER A 54 24.15 31.67 -3.15
C SER A 54 24.16 33.19 -2.97
N ASP A 55 24.62 33.66 -1.81
CA ASP A 55 24.73 35.09 -1.44
C ASP A 55 25.63 35.88 -2.42
N THR A 56 25.05 36.31 -3.54
CA THR A 56 25.62 37.29 -4.47
C THR A 56 24.91 38.62 -4.20
N PRO A 57 25.54 39.58 -3.49
CA PRO A 57 24.90 40.86 -3.20
C PRO A 57 24.61 41.58 -4.53
N SER A 58 23.35 41.97 -4.72
CA SER A 58 22.90 42.64 -5.94
C SER A 58 23.68 43.92 -6.17
N LEU A 59 24.48 43.95 -7.25
CA LEU A 59 25.32 45.10 -7.56
C LEU A 59 24.42 46.27 -7.98
N ASN A 60 24.31 47.28 -7.11
CA ASN A 60 23.51 48.48 -7.35
C ASN A 60 24.06 49.27 -8.55
N TYR A 61 23.52 49.01 -9.74
CA TYR A 61 23.81 49.81 -10.94
C TYR A 61 23.12 51.17 -10.86
N THR A 62 23.83 52.14 -10.29
CA THR A 62 23.48 53.56 -10.36
C THR A 62 23.44 54.01 -11.82
N ALA A 63 22.31 54.59 -12.25
CA ALA A 63 22.19 55.18 -13.58
C ALA A 63 23.16 56.37 -13.74
N GLY A 64 23.98 56.37 -14.81
CA GLY A 64 25.14 57.26 -14.92
C GLY A 64 25.54 57.65 -16.34
N GLN A 65 24.69 58.46 -16.99
CA GLN A 65 24.99 59.28 -18.18
C GLN A 65 25.39 58.55 -19.49
N ALA A 66 25.31 59.29 -20.59
CA ALA A 66 25.54 58.82 -21.95
C ALA A 66 26.44 59.79 -22.74
N THR A 67 27.20 59.26 -23.69
CA THR A 67 27.86 60.02 -24.76
C THR A 67 27.86 59.19 -26.05
N ASP A 68 27.26 59.70 -27.11
CA ASP A 68 27.36 59.11 -28.45
C ASP A 68 28.77 59.26 -29.03
N HIS A 69 29.28 58.22 -29.70
CA HIS A 69 30.21 58.39 -30.83
C HIS A 69 30.03 57.25 -31.84
N THR A 70 30.12 57.59 -33.13
CA THR A 70 29.80 56.73 -34.28
C THR A 70 31.05 56.33 -35.08
N GLY A 71 31.10 55.10 -35.59
CA GLY A 71 32.18 54.65 -36.47
C GLY A 71 32.08 53.19 -36.94
N ASP A 72 31.88 53.02 -38.24
CA ASP A 72 32.02 51.81 -39.07
C ASP A 72 33.30 50.98 -38.77
N ILE A 73 33.43 49.66 -39.03
CA ILE A 73 32.62 48.65 -39.75
C ILE A 73 32.98 47.24 -39.16
N SER A 74 32.27 46.10 -39.32
CA SER A 74 31.98 45.39 -40.57
C SER A 74 30.85 44.34 -40.52
N ASN A 75 30.64 43.69 -41.67
CA ASN A 75 29.91 42.43 -41.93
C ASN A 75 30.57 41.20 -41.23
N THR A 76 29.99 39.98 -41.13
CA THR A 76 28.97 39.30 -41.97
C THR A 76 28.03 38.31 -41.24
N ALA A 77 26.75 38.28 -41.65
CA ALA A 77 25.83 37.10 -41.76
C ALA A 77 25.49 36.23 -40.50
N SER A 78 24.31 35.61 -40.34
CA SER A 78 23.14 35.50 -41.22
C SER A 78 21.76 35.59 -40.50
N ARG A 79 20.88 36.42 -41.09
CA ARG A 79 19.52 36.07 -41.60
C ARG A 79 18.45 35.46 -40.66
N LYS A 80 17.69 36.33 -39.99
CA LYS A 80 16.25 36.09 -39.65
C LYS A 80 15.35 36.49 -40.83
N GLU A 81 14.23 35.81 -41.05
CA GLU A 81 13.16 36.27 -41.96
C GLU A 81 11.83 36.50 -41.25
N ARG A 82 10.96 37.33 -41.86
CA ARG A 82 9.77 37.94 -41.24
C ARG A 82 8.49 37.66 -42.03
N LYS A 83 7.37 37.55 -41.29
CA LYS A 83 5.98 37.51 -41.80
C LYS A 83 5.68 38.62 -42.82
N LYS A 84 4.82 38.33 -43.82
CA LYS A 84 4.02 39.34 -44.57
C LYS A 84 2.65 38.76 -45.03
N ARG A 85 1.79 39.61 -45.61
CA ARG A 85 0.31 39.43 -45.71
C ARG A 85 -0.22 39.05 -47.12
N LYS A 86 -1.38 38.37 -47.11
CA LYS A 86 -2.45 38.29 -48.13
C LYS A 86 -2.54 39.41 -49.19
N VAL A 87 -2.90 39.02 -50.42
CA VAL A 87 -3.83 39.72 -51.36
C VAL A 87 -4.69 38.65 -52.08
N ASN A 88 -5.85 39.00 -52.67
CA ASN A 88 -6.87 38.09 -53.18
C ASN A 88 -7.37 38.48 -54.61
N LYS A 89 -7.68 37.51 -55.49
CA LYS A 89 -8.51 37.57 -56.74
C LYS A 89 -8.40 36.21 -57.48
N GLY A 90 -9.39 35.66 -58.19
CA GLY A 90 -10.82 36.01 -58.29
C GLY A 90 -11.46 35.59 -59.63
N SER A 91 -12.48 34.71 -59.59
CA SER A 91 -13.33 34.20 -60.71
C SER A 91 -12.64 33.29 -61.75
N ARG A 92 -13.33 32.50 -62.60
CA ARG A 92 -14.80 32.27 -62.75
C ARG A 92 -15.20 30.77 -62.87
N ALA A 93 -16.19 30.40 -63.69
CA ALA A 93 -17.13 29.29 -63.44
C ALA A 93 -18.04 28.94 -64.65
N LEU A 94 -18.51 27.68 -64.73
CA LEU A 94 -19.73 27.10 -65.36
C LEU A 94 -19.72 25.57 -65.04
N GLU A 95 -20.79 24.77 -64.94
CA GLU A 95 -22.26 24.99 -64.92
C GLU A 95 -22.96 23.78 -64.23
N ASP A 96 -23.97 24.03 -63.38
CA ASP A 96 -25.22 23.27 -63.09
C ASP A 96 -25.27 21.72 -62.84
N GLN A 97 -26.25 21.10 -62.13
CA GLN A 97 -27.63 21.48 -61.68
C GLN A 97 -27.96 21.06 -60.21
N LEU A 98 -28.96 21.76 -59.62
CA LEU A 98 -29.91 21.43 -58.51
C LEU A 98 -29.47 20.46 -57.37
N SER A 99 -29.31 20.87 -56.09
CA SER A 99 -30.28 21.38 -55.08
C SER A 99 -31.21 20.30 -54.48
N LEU A 100 -31.26 20.07 -53.16
CA LEU A 100 -31.81 20.97 -52.11
C LEU A 100 -31.18 20.65 -50.71
N SER A 101 -30.57 21.64 -50.02
CA SER A 101 -31.05 22.32 -48.77
C SER A 101 -31.20 21.44 -47.50
N THR A 102 -30.77 21.83 -46.29
CA THR A 102 -30.36 23.15 -45.73
C THR A 102 -29.49 22.89 -44.47
N ASN A 103 -28.31 23.51 -44.31
CA ASN A 103 -28.01 24.71 -43.47
C ASN A 103 -28.39 24.57 -41.97
N TYR A 104 -27.68 25.08 -40.95
CA TYR A 104 -26.38 25.77 -40.71
C TYR A 104 -26.33 26.04 -39.16
N LYS A 105 -25.29 26.47 -38.43
CA LYS A 105 -23.90 26.94 -38.69
C LYS A 105 -23.07 26.86 -37.40
N ASP A 106 -21.74 26.92 -37.51
CA ASP A 106 -20.84 27.18 -36.38
C ASP A 106 -20.93 28.61 -35.84
N ALA A 107 -20.60 28.80 -34.56
CA ALA A 107 -20.05 30.05 -34.02
C ALA A 107 -19.04 29.74 -32.89
N LYS A 108 -18.02 30.58 -32.73
CA LYS A 108 -16.91 30.35 -31.79
C LYS A 108 -17.08 31.05 -30.45
N ALA A 109 -16.42 30.48 -29.44
CA ALA A 109 -16.23 31.05 -28.10
C ALA A 109 -15.71 32.51 -28.10
N SER A 110 -16.13 33.26 -27.08
CA SER A 110 -15.23 34.15 -26.33
C SER A 110 -15.81 34.54 -24.96
N SER A 111 -14.91 34.94 -24.07
CA SER A 111 -15.07 35.47 -22.71
C SER A 111 -16.20 36.47 -22.46
N PHE A 112 -16.80 36.44 -21.27
CA PHE A 112 -17.48 37.60 -20.65
C PHE A 112 -17.16 37.73 -19.13
N PRO A 113 -17.38 38.91 -18.50
CA PRO A 113 -16.61 39.34 -17.32
C PRO A 113 -17.49 39.66 -16.09
N TYR A 114 -16.87 40.25 -15.06
CA TYR A 114 -17.48 40.65 -13.80
C TYR A 114 -17.82 42.15 -13.77
N SER A 115 -19.09 42.51 -13.58
CA SER A 115 -19.53 43.85 -13.11
C SER A 115 -21.03 43.85 -12.74
N GLU A 116 -21.39 44.59 -11.69
CA GLU A 116 -22.75 44.71 -11.14
C GLU A 116 -23.68 45.63 -11.97
N ILE A 117 -25.00 45.64 -11.67
CA ILE A 117 -25.78 46.83 -11.27
C ILE A 117 -27.31 46.56 -11.11
N LYS A 118 -27.86 46.93 -9.93
CA LYS A 118 -29.26 47.29 -9.56
C LYS A 118 -30.45 46.38 -9.96
N GLY A 119 -31.28 46.04 -8.96
CA GLY A 119 -32.70 45.68 -9.13
C GLY A 119 -33.65 46.77 -8.60
N PRO A 120 -34.94 46.45 -8.34
CA PRO A 120 -35.74 47.19 -7.36
C PRO A 120 -36.54 46.34 -6.36
N THR A 121 -36.62 46.86 -5.13
CA THR A 121 -37.67 46.80 -4.07
C THR A 121 -39.04 46.19 -4.44
N SER A 122 -39.85 45.58 -3.56
CA SER A 122 -39.84 45.28 -2.08
C SER A 122 -41.10 44.42 -1.77
N ASN A 123 -41.45 43.87 -0.59
CA ASN A 123 -41.13 44.02 0.85
C ASN A 123 -40.95 42.59 1.47
N MET A 124 -41.01 42.26 2.78
CA MET A 124 -41.33 42.94 4.06
C MET A 124 -40.53 42.31 5.21
N VAL A 125 -40.30 43.03 6.31
CA VAL A 125 -39.33 42.70 7.38
C VAL A 125 -39.91 41.87 8.52
N ALA A 126 -39.11 40.96 9.07
CA ALA A 126 -39.27 40.38 10.41
C ALA A 126 -37.91 40.03 11.04
N GLU A 127 -37.14 41.03 11.48
CA GLU A 127 -36.00 40.85 12.39
C GLU A 127 -36.33 41.37 13.79
N ILE A 128 -35.95 40.62 14.82
CA ILE A 128 -35.96 41.06 16.22
C ILE A 128 -34.51 41.14 16.69
N ASN A 129 -34.00 42.36 16.73
CA ASN A 129 -32.72 42.70 17.36
C ASN A 129 -32.97 43.34 18.73
N SER A 130 -32.14 43.01 19.73
CA SER A 130 -32.01 43.81 20.95
C SER A 130 -30.61 43.66 21.54
N ASN A 131 -29.83 44.72 21.43
CA ASN A 131 -28.50 44.86 22.04
C ASN A 131 -28.62 45.23 23.53
N LEU A 132 -27.56 44.98 24.30
CA LEU A 132 -27.38 45.63 25.60
C LEU A 132 -27.18 47.15 25.40
N LEU A 133 -27.87 47.94 26.23
CA LEU A 133 -28.01 49.39 26.06
C LEU A 133 -26.98 50.17 26.90
N GLY A 134 -26.32 51.15 26.29
CA GLY A 134 -25.44 52.11 26.98
C GLY A 134 -25.40 53.44 26.22
N ASN A 135 -26.16 54.44 26.69
CA ASN A 135 -26.46 55.67 25.95
C ASN A 135 -25.63 56.89 26.41
N ALA A 136 -25.70 57.96 25.58
CA ALA A 136 -25.23 59.34 25.78
C ALA A 136 -23.74 59.62 25.47
N SER A 137 -23.35 60.75 24.87
CA SER A 137 -24.15 61.88 24.33
C SER A 137 -23.51 62.50 23.07
N ARG A 138 -24.29 63.32 22.34
CA ARG A 138 -23.82 64.16 21.23
C ARG A 138 -23.27 65.50 21.78
N GLN A 139 -22.25 66.10 21.16
CA GLN A 139 -22.40 67.33 20.33
C GLN A 139 -21.10 68.05 19.91
N ILE A 140 -21.19 68.73 18.76
CA ILE A 140 -20.51 69.99 18.37
C ILE A 140 -19.03 69.91 17.90
N VAL A 141 -18.72 70.85 16.99
CA VAL A 141 -17.48 71.05 16.22
C VAL A 141 -16.68 72.22 16.81
N SER A 142 -15.35 72.14 16.77
CA SER A 142 -14.47 73.32 16.76
C SER A 142 -13.10 73.00 16.17
N ASP A 143 -12.73 73.64 15.06
CA ASP A 143 -11.33 73.75 14.63
C ASP A 143 -10.55 74.67 15.58
N PHE A 144 -9.30 74.33 15.90
CA PHE A 144 -8.25 75.31 16.24
C PHE A 144 -6.88 74.70 16.00
N ASN A 145 -6.05 75.38 15.20
CA ASN A 145 -4.63 75.07 15.04
C ASN A 145 -3.81 75.69 16.17
N HIS A 146 -2.70 75.03 16.57
CA HIS A 146 -1.40 75.68 16.76
C HIS A 146 -0.25 74.65 16.77
N GLU A 147 0.97 75.11 16.50
CA GLU A 147 2.10 74.24 16.16
C GLU A 147 2.83 73.60 17.36
N VAL A 148 3.42 72.43 17.12
CA VAL A 148 4.59 71.91 17.85
C VAL A 148 5.54 71.26 16.82
N GLU A 149 6.85 71.42 17.01
CA GLU A 149 7.89 70.98 16.08
C GLU A 149 8.07 69.44 16.03
N PRO A 150 8.52 68.86 14.89
CA PRO A 150 8.60 67.40 14.72
C PRO A 150 9.82 66.79 15.44
N GLN A 151 9.57 65.96 16.45
CA GLN A 151 10.60 65.09 17.05
C GLN A 151 10.63 63.71 16.38
N LYS A 152 11.56 63.56 15.42
CA LYS A 152 12.13 62.31 14.88
C LYS A 152 11.28 61.03 15.03
N GLU A 153 10.64 60.64 13.93
CA GLU A 153 10.19 59.25 13.76
C GLU A 153 11.36 58.28 13.90
N ILE A 154 11.18 57.22 14.69
CA ILE A 154 11.98 56.01 14.60
C ILE A 154 11.41 55.23 13.42
N VAL A 155 12.21 55.04 12.36
CA VAL A 155 11.78 54.27 11.19
C VAL A 155 11.73 52.79 11.57
N GLU A 156 10.55 52.28 11.89
CA GLU A 156 10.26 50.84 11.94
C GLU A 156 10.36 50.28 10.52
N ASN A 157 11.55 49.79 10.19
CA ASN A 157 11.89 49.33 8.85
C ASN A 157 11.44 47.88 8.64
N ASP A 158 10.13 47.64 8.76
CA ASP A 158 9.45 46.35 8.58
C ASP A 158 9.38 45.94 7.09
N SER A 159 10.54 45.98 6.43
CA SER A 159 10.72 45.52 5.05
C SER A 159 10.73 43.98 5.02
N VAL A 160 9.55 43.39 4.93
CA VAL A 160 9.38 41.98 4.51
C VAL A 160 10.23 41.75 3.25
N PRO A 161 11.10 40.72 3.20
CA PRO A 161 12.04 40.56 2.10
C PRO A 161 11.31 40.38 0.77
N LEU A 162 11.39 41.40 -0.09
CA LEU A 162 10.75 41.45 -1.40
C LEU A 162 11.44 40.49 -2.37
N ILE A 163 10.97 39.24 -2.38
CA ILE A 163 11.37 38.24 -3.37
C ILE A 163 10.94 38.67 -4.78
N ALA A 164 11.83 38.49 -5.75
CA ALA A 164 11.52 38.78 -7.15
C ALA A 164 10.56 37.74 -7.74
N ALA A 165 9.87 38.07 -8.84
CA ALA A 165 8.81 37.22 -9.39
C ALA A 165 9.32 35.87 -9.94
N ASP A 166 10.56 35.84 -10.41
CA ASP A 166 11.33 34.65 -10.81
C ASP A 166 11.77 33.81 -9.60
N GLN A 167 12.22 34.44 -8.52
CA GLN A 167 12.48 33.77 -7.24
C GLN A 167 11.20 33.16 -6.65
N TYR A 168 10.07 33.86 -6.72
CA TYR A 168 8.77 33.32 -6.33
C TYR A 168 8.39 32.12 -7.22
N ALA A 169 8.50 32.25 -8.54
CA ALA A 169 8.14 31.18 -9.47
C ALA A 169 9.01 29.92 -9.31
N SER A 170 10.33 30.07 -9.13
CA SER A 170 11.25 28.95 -8.91
C SER A 170 11.02 28.26 -7.58
N ARG A 171 10.95 29.01 -6.47
CA ARG A 171 10.66 28.46 -5.13
C ARG A 171 9.27 27.80 -5.09
N SER A 172 8.26 28.39 -5.74
CA SER A 172 6.93 27.79 -5.92
C SER A 172 6.98 26.48 -6.71
N ALA A 173 7.78 26.40 -7.79
CA ALA A 173 7.94 25.17 -8.57
C ALA A 173 8.68 24.06 -7.82
N ILE A 174 9.53 24.39 -6.84
CA ILE A 174 10.17 23.39 -5.96
C ILE A 174 9.16 22.80 -4.97
N LEU A 175 8.31 23.65 -4.37
CA LEU A 175 7.31 23.23 -3.38
C LEU A 175 6.09 22.53 -4.00
N CYS A 176 5.67 22.95 -5.19
CA CYS A 176 4.48 22.44 -5.87
C CYS A 176 4.75 21.03 -6.43
N SER A 177 4.31 20.05 -5.66
CA SER A 177 4.42 18.62 -5.94
C SER A 177 3.41 18.18 -7.01
N LEU A 178 3.70 17.07 -7.69
CA LEU A 178 2.86 16.49 -8.75
C LEU A 178 2.60 14.99 -8.54
N VAL A 179 3.63 14.24 -8.12
CA VAL A 179 3.58 12.78 -8.03
C VAL A 179 4.33 12.30 -6.79
N VAL A 180 3.81 11.24 -6.16
CA VAL A 180 4.37 10.64 -4.96
C VAL A 180 4.45 9.12 -5.11
N ALA A 181 5.58 8.53 -4.71
CA ALA A 181 5.79 7.09 -4.80
C ALA A 181 6.56 6.55 -3.58
N TRP A 182 6.02 5.51 -2.96
CA TRP A 182 6.68 4.78 -1.87
C TRP A 182 7.63 3.72 -2.43
N SER A 183 8.85 3.64 -1.89
CA SER A 183 9.74 2.51 -2.14
C SER A 183 9.17 1.22 -1.52
N PRO A 184 9.62 0.04 -1.96
CA PRO A 184 9.54 -1.18 -1.17
C PRO A 184 10.17 -1.03 0.22
N VAL A 185 9.91 -2.00 1.11
CA VAL A 185 10.52 -2.03 2.44
C VAL A 185 12.02 -2.31 2.33
N LEU A 186 12.81 -1.58 3.08
CA LEU A 186 14.25 -1.73 3.19
C LEU A 186 14.59 -2.32 4.56
N HIS A 187 15.44 -3.34 4.55
CA HIS A 187 15.91 -4.05 5.74
C HIS A 187 17.43 -3.94 5.85
N THR A 188 17.92 -3.65 7.05
CA THR A 188 19.35 -3.71 7.39
C THR A 188 19.85 -5.16 7.35
N SER A 189 20.94 -5.43 6.63
CA SER A 189 21.47 -6.78 6.45
C SER A 189 22.04 -7.37 7.76
N LYS A 190 21.78 -8.65 8.02
CA LYS A 190 21.97 -9.30 9.34
C LYS A 190 23.42 -9.74 9.66
N LEU A 191 24.43 -9.07 9.10
CA LEU A 191 25.83 -9.51 9.17
C LEU A 191 26.72 -8.79 10.21
N SER A 192 26.17 -7.85 10.98
CA SER A 192 26.89 -7.23 12.10
C SER A 192 26.56 -7.93 13.44
N PRO A 193 27.56 -8.30 14.26
CA PRO A 193 27.34 -8.99 15.55
C PRO A 193 26.90 -8.04 16.69
N VAL A 194 26.43 -6.83 16.37
CA VAL A 194 25.94 -5.83 17.33
C VAL A 194 24.47 -5.56 17.00
N PRO A 195 23.50 -5.76 17.93
CA PRO A 195 22.07 -5.61 17.61
C PRO A 195 21.61 -4.15 17.59
N ASN A 196 22.14 -3.36 16.66
CA ASN A 196 21.53 -2.06 16.35
C ASN A 196 20.27 -2.28 15.51
N ASN A 197 19.12 -2.11 16.17
CA ASN A 197 17.77 -1.87 15.64
C ASN A 197 17.49 -2.37 14.20
N GLY A 198 16.73 -3.46 14.08
CA GLY A 198 16.12 -3.91 12.82
C GLY A 198 15.00 -3.00 12.31
N THR A 199 15.23 -1.67 12.23
CA THR A 199 14.26 -0.71 11.70
C THR A 199 14.05 -0.94 10.22
N SER A 200 12.94 -1.61 9.89
CA SER A 200 12.43 -1.66 8.53
C SER A 200 12.05 -0.25 8.09
N ILE A 201 12.57 0.22 6.95
CA ILE A 201 12.42 1.61 6.50
C ILE A 201 11.67 1.64 5.17
N SER A 202 10.78 2.62 4.99
CA SER A 202 10.18 2.97 3.70
C SER A 202 10.64 4.38 3.32
N LEU A 203 10.97 4.57 2.04
CA LEU A 203 11.24 5.90 1.47
C LEU A 203 10.01 6.40 0.73
N LEU A 204 9.76 7.70 0.80
CA LEU A 204 8.77 8.40 -0.03
C LEU A 204 9.52 9.37 -0.94
N ALA A 205 9.43 9.14 -2.25
CA ALA A 205 9.83 10.13 -3.25
C ALA A 205 8.64 11.05 -3.56
N VAL A 206 8.90 12.35 -3.60
CA VAL A 206 7.95 13.40 -3.99
C VAL A 206 8.55 14.21 -5.13
N GLY A 207 7.97 14.10 -6.33
CA GLY A 207 8.39 14.85 -7.53
C GLY A 207 7.60 16.13 -7.72
N GLY A 208 8.29 17.24 -8.06
CA GLY A 208 7.69 18.56 -8.23
C GLY A 208 7.81 19.17 -9.63
N LYS A 209 7.17 20.33 -9.82
CA LYS A 209 7.19 21.10 -11.08
C LYS A 209 8.59 21.61 -11.45
N SER A 210 9.50 21.76 -10.50
CA SER A 210 10.89 22.16 -10.77
C SER A 210 11.77 21.07 -11.40
N GLY A 211 11.28 19.83 -11.53
CA GLY A 211 12.11 18.67 -11.92
C GLY A 211 12.94 18.10 -10.78
N ASN A 212 12.76 18.62 -9.55
CA ASN A 212 13.32 18.03 -8.33
C ASN A 212 12.45 16.90 -7.78
N ILE A 213 13.12 15.94 -7.14
CA ILE A 213 12.54 14.92 -6.29
C ILE A 213 13.09 15.11 -4.87
N SER A 214 12.21 15.12 -3.87
CA SER A 214 12.60 15.09 -2.45
C SER A 214 12.37 13.70 -1.86
N PHE A 215 13.33 13.20 -1.07
CA PHE A 215 13.31 11.86 -0.48
C PHE A 215 13.11 11.93 1.03
N TRP A 216 12.06 11.27 1.51
CA TRP A 216 11.65 11.27 2.90
C TRP A 216 11.74 9.87 3.50
N LYS A 217 12.51 9.73 4.59
CA LYS A 217 12.74 8.49 5.31
C LYS A 217 11.68 8.29 6.39
N PHE A 218 10.94 7.18 6.31
CA PHE A 218 9.99 6.74 7.33
C PHE A 218 10.45 5.43 7.95
N HIS A 219 10.69 5.45 9.27
CA HIS A 219 10.95 4.24 10.04
C HIS A 219 9.63 3.51 10.31
N ALA A 220 9.65 2.18 10.38
CA ALA A 220 8.58 1.42 11.02
C ALA A 220 8.48 1.83 12.51
N PRO A 221 7.28 1.86 13.11
CA PRO A 221 7.12 2.27 14.50
C PRO A 221 7.72 1.23 15.44
N ASP A 222 8.50 1.67 16.43
CA ASP A 222 9.20 0.78 17.38
C ASP A 222 8.23 -0.11 18.18
N SER A 223 7.00 0.36 18.40
CA SER A 223 5.94 -0.45 19.01
C SER A 223 4.56 -0.17 18.41
N TYR A 224 3.84 -1.23 18.06
CA TYR A 224 2.47 -1.16 17.56
C TYR A 224 1.46 -1.20 18.73
N THR A 225 1.30 -0.06 19.41
CA THR A 225 0.34 0.07 20.52
C THR A 225 -1.06 0.46 20.05
N ILE A 226 -2.10 -0.11 20.68
CA ILE A 226 -3.48 0.35 20.46
C ILE A 226 -3.76 1.63 21.25
N GLU A 227 -3.28 1.66 22.50
CA GLU A 227 -3.50 2.68 23.53
C GLU A 227 -2.84 4.04 23.20
N CYS A 228 -1.69 4.06 22.50
CA CYS A 228 -0.91 5.29 22.30
C CYS A 228 -1.14 5.91 20.90
N GLY A 229 -2.00 6.92 20.82
CA GLY A 229 -2.34 7.62 19.57
C GLY A 229 -1.31 8.65 19.07
N ARG A 230 -0.15 8.80 19.73
CA ARG A 230 0.89 9.83 19.45
C ARG A 230 2.27 9.24 19.10
N VAL A 231 2.32 8.19 18.27
CA VAL A 231 3.60 7.83 17.61
C VAL A 231 3.92 8.92 16.60
N LEU A 232 4.85 9.83 16.97
CA LEU A 232 5.28 10.93 16.12
C LEU A 232 6.22 10.38 15.04
N ASN A 233 5.67 10.00 13.89
CA ASN A 233 6.46 9.55 12.75
C ASN A 233 7.38 10.70 12.27
N SER A 234 8.64 10.66 12.71
CA SER A 234 9.68 11.62 12.39
C SER A 234 10.20 11.42 10.97
N ALA A 235 9.32 11.64 9.98
CA ALA A 235 9.68 11.67 8.57
C ALA A 235 10.81 12.69 8.37
N LYS A 236 12.01 12.20 8.04
CA LYS A 236 13.21 13.01 7.86
C LYS A 236 13.54 13.12 6.38
N LEU A 237 13.75 14.34 5.90
CA LEU A 237 14.26 14.60 4.56
C LEU A 237 15.73 14.16 4.51
N ILE A 238 16.07 13.26 3.58
CA ILE A 238 17.42 12.70 3.46
C ILE A 238 18.19 13.18 2.22
N GLY A 239 17.48 13.60 1.17
CA GLY A 239 18.10 14.11 -0.05
C GLY A 239 17.12 14.88 -0.94
N LEU A 240 17.68 15.77 -1.75
CA LEU A 240 17.03 16.40 -2.90
C LEU A 240 17.78 15.97 -4.17
N LEU A 241 17.08 15.75 -5.26
CA LEU A 241 17.67 15.36 -6.54
C LEU A 241 17.00 16.12 -7.69
N GLN A 242 17.77 16.94 -8.41
CA GLN A 242 17.37 17.56 -9.67
C GLN A 242 17.35 16.48 -10.77
N ALA A 243 16.31 15.65 -10.76
CA ALA A 243 16.20 14.48 -11.63
C ALA A 243 16.00 14.89 -13.10
N HIS A 244 15.27 15.98 -13.35
CA HIS A 244 14.90 16.46 -14.69
C HIS A 244 14.95 17.99 -14.77
N ASN A 245 14.92 18.55 -15.98
CA ASN A 245 14.86 20.01 -16.20
C ASN A 245 13.42 20.52 -16.44
N SER A 246 12.44 19.63 -16.47
CA SER A 246 11.01 19.96 -16.53
C SER A 246 10.23 19.10 -15.52
N TRP A 247 8.89 19.15 -15.56
CA TRP A 247 8.03 18.65 -14.48
C TRP A 247 8.13 17.13 -14.31
N ILE A 248 8.29 16.64 -13.09
CA ILE A 248 8.20 15.19 -12.80
C ILE A 248 6.75 14.75 -12.95
N THR A 249 6.47 13.89 -13.92
CA THR A 249 5.12 13.36 -14.21
C THR A 249 4.93 11.93 -13.74
N GLY A 250 6.01 11.15 -13.57
CA GLY A 250 5.95 9.77 -13.10
C GLY A 250 7.15 9.39 -12.26
N ILE A 251 6.92 8.58 -11.22
CA ILE A 251 7.95 7.92 -10.41
C ILE A 251 7.54 6.47 -10.20
N SER A 252 8.47 5.54 -10.39
CA SER A 252 8.28 4.10 -10.19
C SER A 252 9.51 3.51 -9.49
N TRP A 253 9.31 2.51 -8.62
CA TRP A 253 10.38 1.93 -7.80
C TRP A 253 10.51 0.42 -8.05
N ALA A 254 11.74 -0.10 -8.04
CA ALA A 254 12.02 -1.53 -7.93
C ALA A 254 13.18 -1.79 -6.96
N VAL A 255 13.33 -3.04 -6.53
CA VAL A 255 14.50 -3.53 -5.79
C VAL A 255 15.20 -4.58 -6.65
N LEU A 256 16.52 -4.48 -6.72
CA LEU A 256 17.38 -5.40 -7.44
C LEU A 256 18.03 -6.34 -6.42
N ALA A 257 17.63 -7.62 -6.47
CA ALA A 257 18.17 -8.66 -5.61
C ALA A 257 19.53 -9.13 -6.16
N SER A 258 20.61 -8.64 -5.54
CA SER A 258 21.98 -9.08 -5.81
C SER A 258 22.36 -10.27 -4.91
N ASP A 259 23.32 -11.08 -5.35
CA ASP A 259 24.01 -12.10 -4.53
C ASP A 259 24.84 -11.49 -3.38
N SER A 260 25.09 -10.18 -3.43
CA SER A 260 25.71 -9.43 -2.33
C SER A 260 24.71 -9.15 -1.21
N ALA A 261 25.21 -8.98 0.02
CA ALA A 261 24.37 -8.78 1.21
C ALA A 261 23.51 -7.49 1.21
N ASN A 262 23.71 -6.60 0.21
CA ASN A 262 23.15 -5.27 0.15
C ASN A 262 22.29 -5.14 -1.13
N PRO A 263 20.95 -5.20 -1.04
CA PRO A 263 20.09 -5.03 -2.21
C PRO A 263 20.19 -3.61 -2.75
N GLN A 264 20.14 -3.45 -4.08
CA GLN A 264 20.12 -2.12 -4.70
C GLN A 264 18.69 -1.66 -4.97
N ILE A 265 18.45 -0.35 -4.89
CA ILE A 265 17.14 0.25 -5.18
C ILE A 265 17.21 0.96 -6.52
N LEU A 266 16.20 0.69 -7.35
CA LEU A 266 16.00 1.33 -8.63
C LEU A 266 14.87 2.34 -8.54
N LEU A 267 15.16 3.57 -8.94
CA LEU A 267 14.19 4.66 -9.07
C LEU A 267 14.09 5.00 -10.55
N VAL A 268 12.90 4.86 -11.14
CA VAL A 268 12.63 5.30 -12.52
C VAL A 268 11.79 6.56 -12.47
N THR A 269 12.20 7.56 -13.26
CA THR A 269 11.65 8.92 -13.24
C THR A 269 11.28 9.36 -14.65
N GLY A 270 10.09 9.93 -14.81
CA GLY A 270 9.54 10.38 -16.09
C GLY A 270 9.12 11.84 -16.05
N SER A 271 9.27 12.53 -17.18
CA SER A 271 9.22 13.99 -17.26
C SER A 271 8.26 14.52 -18.32
N SER A 272 7.85 15.78 -18.18
CA SER A 272 6.96 16.47 -19.14
C SER A 272 7.61 16.79 -20.49
N ASP A 273 8.94 16.79 -20.56
CA ASP A 273 9.73 16.79 -21.82
C ASP A 273 9.81 15.40 -22.48
N GLY A 274 9.15 14.39 -21.89
CA GLY A 274 9.10 13.03 -22.41
C GLY A 274 10.36 12.19 -22.13
N SER A 275 11.35 12.74 -21.40
CA SER A 275 12.54 11.98 -21.00
C SER A 275 12.27 10.99 -19.86
N VAL A 276 13.11 9.96 -19.77
CA VAL A 276 13.04 8.90 -18.77
C VAL A 276 14.44 8.55 -18.27
N ARG A 277 14.63 8.60 -16.95
CA ARG A 277 15.91 8.34 -16.28
C ARG A 277 15.77 7.28 -15.19
N ILE A 278 16.67 6.30 -15.22
CA ILE A 278 16.84 5.24 -14.21
C ILE A 278 18.01 5.64 -13.30
N TRP A 279 17.76 5.61 -12.00
CA TRP A 279 18.74 5.90 -10.95
C TRP A 279 18.93 4.69 -10.04
N VAL A 280 20.15 4.47 -9.56
CA VAL A 280 20.50 3.43 -8.59
C VAL A 280 20.85 4.08 -7.25
N GLY A 281 20.27 3.55 -6.18
CA GLY A 281 20.64 3.87 -4.79
C GLY A 281 21.08 2.62 -4.05
N ASP A 282 22.13 2.75 -3.24
CA ASP A 282 22.59 1.69 -2.33
C ASP A 282 21.70 1.71 -1.07
N SER A 283 21.08 0.57 -0.73
CA SER A 283 20.25 0.44 0.45
C SER A 283 21.01 0.79 1.73
N ASP A 284 22.28 0.42 1.88
CA ASP A 284 23.04 0.70 3.10
C ASP A 284 23.34 2.20 3.24
N VAL A 285 23.61 2.90 2.14
CA VAL A 285 23.79 4.36 2.14
C VAL A 285 22.48 5.08 2.48
N LEU A 286 21.34 4.54 2.04
CA LEU A 286 20.01 5.10 2.34
C LEU A 286 19.55 4.77 3.77
N LEU A 287 19.75 3.54 4.24
CA LEU A 287 19.45 3.09 5.61
C LEU A 287 20.28 3.86 6.64
N ASN A 288 21.59 4.02 6.40
CA ASN A 288 22.51 4.78 7.26
C ASN A 288 22.48 6.30 6.99
N SER A 289 21.65 6.81 6.08
CA SER A 289 21.50 8.26 5.90
C SER A 289 20.87 8.90 7.15
N SER A 290 21.62 9.78 7.81
CA SER A 290 21.11 10.64 8.86
C SER A 290 20.58 11.95 8.29
N ASP A 291 21.37 12.66 7.50
CA ASP A 291 21.16 14.07 7.13
C ASP A 291 21.18 14.28 5.61
N MET A 292 20.90 15.53 5.19
CA MET A 292 20.93 15.94 3.78
C MET A 292 22.27 15.56 3.13
N ARG A 293 22.22 14.68 2.12
CA ARG A 293 23.36 14.36 1.25
C ARG A 293 22.99 14.55 -0.21
N ASP A 294 23.85 15.26 -0.93
CA ASP A 294 23.62 15.67 -2.34
C ASP A 294 23.60 14.48 -3.32
N THR A 295 24.18 13.34 -2.94
CA THR A 295 24.25 12.13 -3.78
C THR A 295 23.76 10.90 -3.03
N LEU A 296 22.43 10.72 -2.96
CA LEU A 296 21.80 9.47 -2.50
C LEU A 296 21.53 8.47 -3.65
N PHE A 297 21.41 8.97 -4.88
CA PHE A 297 21.09 8.21 -6.08
C PHE A 297 22.03 8.62 -7.21
N PHE A 298 22.52 7.65 -7.96
CA PHE A 298 23.39 7.86 -9.12
C PHE A 298 22.61 7.58 -10.40
N LEU A 299 22.80 8.41 -11.44
CA LEU A 299 22.18 8.19 -12.74
C LEU A 299 22.80 6.96 -13.40
N LEU A 300 22.05 5.86 -13.49
CA LEU A 300 22.48 4.65 -14.20
C LEU A 300 22.33 4.86 -15.71
N LYS A 301 21.18 5.36 -16.15
CA LYS A 301 20.86 5.54 -17.56
C LYS A 301 19.75 6.55 -17.79
N GLU A 302 20.00 7.49 -18.69
CA GLU A 302 18.93 8.16 -19.44
C GLU A 302 18.51 7.24 -20.60
N VAL A 303 17.26 6.76 -20.54
CA VAL A 303 16.68 5.78 -21.47
C VAL A 303 16.07 6.50 -22.67
N ILE A 304 15.34 7.59 -22.39
CA ILE A 304 14.78 8.51 -23.37
C ILE A 304 15.32 9.90 -23.00
N ILE A 305 16.01 10.57 -23.94
CA ILE A 305 16.69 11.86 -23.68
C ILE A 305 15.73 13.05 -23.82
N VAL A 306 14.88 13.03 -24.85
CA VAL A 306 13.73 13.92 -25.04
C VAL A 306 12.66 13.09 -25.76
N GLY A 307 11.42 13.13 -25.30
CA GLY A 307 10.32 12.40 -25.92
C GLY A 307 9.54 13.26 -26.92
N THR A 308 8.80 12.60 -27.81
CA THR A 308 7.84 13.26 -28.73
C THR A 308 6.55 13.71 -28.03
N ALA A 309 6.30 13.22 -26.82
CA ALA A 309 5.16 13.51 -25.98
C ALA A 309 5.57 13.34 -24.49
N PRO A 310 4.91 14.03 -23.54
CA PRO A 310 5.19 13.89 -22.12
C PRO A 310 4.98 12.44 -21.65
N VAL A 311 5.78 11.99 -20.67
CA VAL A 311 5.49 10.74 -19.96
C VAL A 311 4.23 10.93 -19.12
N SER A 312 3.28 10.00 -19.19
CA SER A 312 2.03 10.01 -18.43
C SER A 312 1.90 8.85 -17.43
N ALA A 313 2.58 7.73 -17.67
CA ALA A 313 2.61 6.57 -16.77
C ALA A 313 3.96 5.85 -16.80
N LEU A 314 4.38 5.27 -15.68
CA LEU A 314 5.59 4.44 -15.58
C LEU A 314 5.33 3.17 -14.77
N SER A 315 5.70 2.02 -15.34
CA SER A 315 5.66 0.72 -14.65
C SER A 315 6.99 0.00 -14.79
N VAL A 316 7.67 -0.26 -13.67
CA VAL A 316 8.90 -1.06 -13.62
C VAL A 316 8.65 -2.37 -12.86
N VAL A 317 9.24 -3.46 -13.33
CA VAL A 317 9.29 -4.74 -12.62
C VAL A 317 10.67 -5.37 -12.78
N VAL A 318 11.15 -6.02 -11.72
CA VAL A 318 12.30 -6.94 -11.76
C VAL A 318 11.72 -8.34 -11.61
N PRO A 319 11.73 -9.18 -12.66
CA PRO A 319 11.23 -10.55 -12.56
C PRO A 319 12.01 -11.35 -11.51
N ALA A 320 11.32 -12.11 -10.66
CA ALA A 320 11.92 -12.88 -9.57
C ALA A 320 12.93 -13.94 -10.05
N HIS A 321 12.86 -14.32 -11.33
CA HIS A 321 13.76 -15.26 -11.98
C HIS A 321 15.05 -14.61 -12.54
N SER A 322 15.21 -13.28 -12.40
CA SER A 322 16.33 -12.53 -12.96
C SER A 322 16.88 -11.47 -12.00
N MET A 323 18.07 -11.71 -11.47
CA MET A 323 18.72 -10.83 -10.48
C MET A 323 19.14 -9.45 -11.03
N TYR A 324 19.37 -9.32 -12.34
CA TYR A 324 19.98 -8.12 -12.94
C TYR A 324 19.21 -7.50 -14.13
N THR A 325 18.07 -8.07 -14.55
CA THR A 325 17.24 -7.49 -15.62
C THR A 325 15.95 -6.90 -15.07
N MET A 326 15.57 -5.72 -15.56
CA MET A 326 14.29 -5.07 -15.29
C MET A 326 13.50 -4.82 -16.59
N LEU A 327 12.18 -4.95 -16.52
CA LEU A 327 11.26 -4.54 -17.58
C LEU A 327 10.63 -3.19 -17.20
N LEU A 328 10.66 -2.26 -18.14
CA LEU A 328 10.16 -0.89 -17.97
C LEU A 328 9.16 -0.55 -19.08
N ALA A 329 7.93 -0.21 -18.69
CA ALA A 329 6.90 0.31 -19.57
C ALA A 329 6.72 1.82 -19.35
N VAL A 330 6.74 2.59 -20.44
CA VAL A 330 6.67 4.06 -20.47
C VAL A 330 5.44 4.51 -21.25
N GLY A 331 4.41 4.98 -20.57
CA GLY A 331 3.18 5.50 -21.16
C GLY A 331 3.31 6.98 -21.50
N LYS A 332 2.73 7.41 -22.63
CA LYS A 332 2.85 8.79 -23.13
C LYS A 332 1.50 9.48 -23.26
N GLY A 333 1.53 10.81 -23.19
CA GLY A 333 0.40 11.68 -23.50
C GLY A 333 -0.14 11.58 -24.93
N SER A 334 0.55 10.86 -25.82
CA SER A 334 0.13 10.55 -27.20
C SER A 334 -0.77 9.32 -27.34
N GLY A 335 -1.07 8.59 -26.26
CA GLY A 335 -1.84 7.33 -26.31
C GLY A 335 -1.03 6.09 -26.70
N SER A 336 0.23 6.29 -27.05
CA SER A 336 1.22 5.23 -27.21
C SER A 336 2.03 4.99 -25.93
N PHE A 337 2.65 3.82 -25.85
CA PHE A 337 3.65 3.49 -24.84
C PHE A 337 4.88 2.83 -25.48
N GLU A 338 5.95 2.67 -24.70
CA GLU A 338 7.15 1.91 -25.07
C GLU A 338 7.47 0.88 -24.00
N VAL A 339 8.13 -0.21 -24.38
CA VAL A 339 8.68 -1.21 -23.44
C VAL A 339 10.17 -1.39 -23.67
N TRP A 340 10.90 -1.43 -22.56
CA TRP A 340 12.34 -1.54 -22.50
C TRP A 340 12.74 -2.69 -21.59
N ASN A 341 13.69 -3.51 -22.05
CA ASN A 341 14.38 -4.51 -21.23
C ASN A 341 15.78 -3.98 -20.90
N CYS A 342 16.09 -3.90 -19.61
CA CYS A 342 17.33 -3.29 -19.14
C CYS A 342 18.11 -4.31 -18.30
N ASP A 343 19.20 -4.85 -18.86
CA ASP A 343 20.19 -5.61 -18.11
C ASP A 343 21.20 -4.64 -17.48
N ILE A 344 21.12 -4.55 -16.17
CA ILE A 344 21.91 -3.64 -15.34
C ILE A 344 23.34 -4.16 -15.18
N SER A 345 23.55 -5.48 -15.26
CA SER A 345 24.88 -6.11 -15.08
C SER A 345 25.83 -5.85 -16.26
N CYS A 346 25.29 -5.80 -17.49
CA CYS A 346 26.06 -5.48 -18.70
C CYS A 346 25.74 -4.08 -19.29
N HIS A 347 24.98 -3.25 -18.57
CA HIS A 347 24.52 -1.93 -18.99
C HIS A 347 23.83 -1.91 -20.38
N LYS A 348 23.05 -2.97 -20.69
CA LYS A 348 22.35 -3.12 -21.97
C LYS A 348 20.88 -2.72 -21.83
N PHE A 349 20.43 -1.79 -22.67
CA PHE A 349 19.09 -1.20 -22.61
C PHE A 349 18.43 -1.38 -23.99
N ASP A 350 17.72 -2.49 -24.16
CA ASP A 350 17.03 -2.83 -25.40
C ASP A 350 15.60 -2.28 -25.39
N ASN A 351 15.18 -1.64 -26.48
CA ASN A 351 13.79 -1.26 -26.70
C ASN A 351 13.06 -2.43 -27.41
N PHE A 352 12.00 -2.94 -26.79
CA PHE A 352 11.16 -4.01 -27.34
C PHE A 352 10.11 -3.49 -28.34
N GLY A 353 9.80 -2.20 -28.30
CA GLY A 353 8.96 -1.52 -29.28
C GLY A 353 8.15 -0.37 -28.69
N SER A 354 7.55 0.42 -29.58
CA SER A 354 6.44 1.32 -29.23
C SER A 354 5.13 0.72 -29.70
N TYR A 355 4.14 0.74 -28.82
CA TYR A 355 2.82 0.16 -28.99
C TYR A 355 1.76 1.25 -28.83
N ASN A 356 0.60 1.08 -29.48
CA ASN A 356 -0.49 2.05 -29.40
C ASN A 356 -1.58 1.51 -28.48
N ALA A 357 -1.93 2.24 -27.40
CA ALA A 357 -2.98 1.83 -26.46
C ALA A 357 -4.31 2.57 -26.67
N GLY A 358 -4.32 3.68 -27.40
CA GLY A 358 -5.54 4.45 -27.68
C GLY A 358 -5.24 5.74 -28.43
N SER A 359 -6.26 6.55 -28.73
CA SER A 359 -6.08 7.90 -29.27
C SER A 359 -5.92 8.96 -28.17
N HIS A 360 -6.02 8.57 -26.90
CA HIS A 360 -5.97 9.44 -25.74
C HIS A 360 -4.89 9.00 -24.74
N VAL A 361 -4.52 9.91 -23.83
CA VAL A 361 -3.44 9.74 -22.83
C VAL A 361 -3.49 8.37 -22.15
N VAL A 362 -2.36 7.67 -22.11
CA VAL A 362 -2.20 6.45 -21.30
C VAL A 362 -2.16 6.87 -19.83
N SER A 363 -3.27 6.70 -19.12
CA SER A 363 -3.47 7.13 -17.73
C SER A 363 -2.85 6.16 -16.72
N GLY A 364 -2.55 4.92 -17.12
CA GLY A 364 -1.88 3.96 -16.25
C GLY A 364 -1.29 2.77 -17.01
N LEU A 365 -0.22 2.23 -16.45
CA LEU A 365 0.46 1.02 -16.88
C LEU A 365 0.80 0.16 -15.65
N VAL A 366 0.62 -1.15 -15.74
CA VAL A 366 0.99 -2.07 -14.65
C VAL A 366 1.38 -3.46 -15.17
N TRP A 367 2.53 -3.96 -14.72
CA TRP A 367 2.94 -5.35 -14.94
C TRP A 367 2.23 -6.30 -13.98
N ALA A 368 1.86 -7.48 -14.48
CA ALA A 368 1.36 -8.63 -13.73
C ALA A 368 2.26 -9.85 -13.99
N PHE A 369 2.11 -10.90 -13.17
CA PHE A 369 2.70 -12.22 -13.44
C PHE A 369 4.21 -12.19 -13.74
N ASP A 370 4.99 -11.58 -12.84
CA ASP A 370 6.47 -11.43 -12.94
C ASP A 370 6.95 -10.61 -14.16
N GLY A 371 6.07 -9.86 -14.83
CA GLY A 371 6.37 -9.13 -16.07
C GLY A 371 5.92 -9.85 -17.35
N SER A 372 5.29 -11.01 -17.23
CA SER A 372 4.77 -11.76 -18.39
C SER A 372 3.59 -11.07 -19.09
N CYS A 373 2.83 -10.25 -18.34
CA CYS A 373 1.70 -9.48 -18.88
C CYS A 373 1.79 -8.00 -18.46
N LEU A 374 1.47 -7.10 -19.38
CA LEU A 374 1.31 -5.66 -19.14
C LEU A 374 -0.15 -5.27 -19.35
N TYR A 375 -0.68 -4.41 -18.50
CA TYR A 375 -2.00 -3.80 -18.64
C TYR A 375 -1.87 -2.30 -18.83
N SER A 376 -2.62 -1.75 -19.78
CA SER A 376 -2.69 -0.31 -20.04
C SER A 376 -4.12 0.18 -19.92
N CYS A 377 -4.34 1.25 -19.16
CA CYS A 377 -5.59 2.01 -19.23
C CYS A 377 -5.33 3.40 -19.83
N SER A 378 -6.33 3.91 -20.51
CA SER A 378 -6.30 5.19 -21.21
C SER A 378 -7.52 6.05 -20.89
N GLN A 379 -7.39 7.36 -21.10
CA GLN A 379 -8.42 8.35 -20.74
C GLN A 379 -9.75 8.13 -21.50
N ASP A 380 -9.72 7.44 -22.63
CA ASP A 380 -10.88 7.01 -23.42
C ASP A 380 -11.60 5.75 -22.86
N ASN A 381 -11.30 5.37 -21.61
CA ASN A 381 -11.94 4.27 -20.88
C ASN A 381 -11.69 2.87 -21.49
N PHE A 382 -10.69 2.74 -22.36
CA PHE A 382 -10.18 1.43 -22.77
C PHE A 382 -9.19 0.87 -21.75
N VAL A 383 -9.22 -0.45 -21.59
CA VAL A 383 -8.31 -1.23 -20.77
C VAL A 383 -7.82 -2.38 -21.63
N LEU A 384 -6.56 -2.30 -22.07
CA LEU A 384 -5.94 -3.28 -22.96
C LEU A 384 -4.94 -4.16 -22.20
N SER A 385 -4.75 -5.35 -22.73
CA SER A 385 -3.95 -6.42 -22.14
C SER A 385 -2.92 -6.87 -23.16
N TRP A 386 -1.66 -6.95 -22.72
CA TRP A 386 -0.52 -7.26 -23.57
C TRP A 386 0.25 -8.42 -22.96
N ILE A 387 0.56 -9.45 -23.74
CA ILE A 387 1.43 -10.57 -23.31
C ILE A 387 2.80 -10.42 -23.94
N LEU A 388 3.84 -10.55 -23.12
CA LEU A 388 5.23 -10.52 -23.55
C LEU A 388 5.67 -11.91 -24.01
N ARG A 389 5.91 -12.06 -25.32
CA ARG A 389 6.48 -13.28 -25.91
C ARG A 389 7.82 -12.94 -26.56
N GLY A 390 8.90 -13.42 -25.95
CA GLY A 390 10.27 -13.04 -26.35
C GLY A 390 10.53 -11.55 -26.11
N SER A 391 10.87 -10.81 -27.16
CA SER A 391 11.14 -9.36 -27.13
C SER A 391 9.99 -8.51 -27.67
N CYS A 392 8.77 -9.07 -27.77
CA CYS A 392 7.61 -8.40 -28.36
C CYS A 392 6.37 -8.53 -27.47
N LEU A 393 5.60 -7.44 -27.34
CA LEU A 393 4.22 -7.51 -26.83
C LEU A 393 3.21 -7.85 -27.93
N TYR A 394 2.20 -8.61 -27.55
CA TYR A 394 1.03 -8.95 -28.36
C TYR A 394 -0.23 -8.53 -27.61
N GLU A 395 -1.15 -7.84 -28.27
CA GLU A 395 -2.47 -7.52 -27.70
C GLU A 395 -3.30 -8.80 -27.58
N GLU A 396 -3.88 -9.06 -26.41
CA GLU A 396 -4.84 -10.14 -26.20
C GLU A 396 -6.10 -9.61 -25.48
N PRO A 397 -7.31 -10.04 -25.88
CA PRO A 397 -8.55 -9.60 -25.26
C PRO A 397 -8.63 -10.05 -23.79
N ILE A 398 -9.22 -9.19 -22.95
CA ILE A 398 -9.52 -9.55 -21.55
C ILE A 398 -10.76 -10.45 -21.55
N SER A 399 -10.61 -11.75 -21.24
CA SER A 399 -11.75 -12.66 -21.06
C SER A 399 -12.59 -12.19 -19.86
N SER A 400 -13.84 -11.80 -20.11
CA SER A 400 -14.67 -11.13 -19.10
C SER A 400 -15.53 -12.05 -18.23
N ASN A 401 -15.47 -13.37 -18.44
CA ASN A 401 -16.65 -14.24 -18.19
C ASN A 401 -16.42 -15.52 -17.34
N THR A 402 -15.23 -15.81 -16.80
CA THR A 402 -14.99 -17.10 -16.11
C THR A 402 -15.54 -17.22 -14.69
N ILE A 403 -15.67 -16.12 -13.93
CA ILE A 403 -16.25 -16.15 -12.57
C ILE A 403 -17.72 -15.72 -12.64
N HIS A 404 -18.63 -16.70 -12.57
CA HIS A 404 -20.06 -16.57 -12.87
C HIS A 404 -20.92 -15.85 -11.82
N ASP A 405 -20.35 -14.95 -11.01
CA ASP A 405 -21.12 -14.12 -10.07
C ASP A 405 -21.72 -12.91 -10.80
N LYS A 406 -22.87 -13.12 -11.48
CA LYS A 406 -23.62 -12.10 -12.26
C LYS A 406 -24.23 -10.96 -11.41
N SER A 407 -23.81 -10.82 -10.16
CA SER A 407 -24.49 -10.06 -9.11
C SER A 407 -24.03 -8.61 -8.94
N LEU A 408 -22.82 -8.26 -9.39
CA LEU A 408 -22.37 -6.86 -9.45
C LEU A 408 -22.71 -6.28 -10.83
N SER A 409 -23.80 -5.52 -10.84
CA SER A 409 -24.42 -4.88 -12.00
C SER A 409 -23.42 -4.10 -12.85
N GLN A 410 -23.53 -4.27 -14.17
CA GLN A 410 -22.86 -3.42 -15.16
C GLN A 410 -23.24 -1.95 -14.92
N LEU A 411 -22.27 -1.15 -14.47
CA LEU A 411 -22.41 0.30 -14.56
C LEU A 411 -22.43 0.66 -16.07
N PRO A 412 -23.38 1.47 -16.55
CA PRO A 412 -23.42 1.84 -17.97
C PRO A 412 -22.08 2.46 -18.39
N LYS A 413 -21.55 2.04 -19.55
CA LYS A 413 -20.32 2.64 -20.09
C LYS A 413 -20.45 4.14 -20.28
N ASP A 414 -21.67 4.59 -20.54
CA ASP A 414 -22.06 5.99 -20.75
C ASP A 414 -21.94 6.85 -19.47
N LEU A 415 -21.80 6.22 -18.29
CA LEU A 415 -21.54 6.91 -17.00
C LEU A 415 -20.04 7.06 -16.70
N LEU A 416 -19.17 6.37 -17.45
CA LEU A 416 -17.73 6.29 -17.21
C LEU A 416 -16.97 7.28 -18.10
N LEU A 417 -16.69 8.47 -17.57
CA LEU A 417 -16.11 9.59 -18.32
C LEU A 417 -14.64 9.37 -18.74
N SER A 418 -13.82 8.75 -17.88
CA SER A 418 -12.42 8.44 -18.20
C SER A 418 -11.82 7.43 -17.22
N SER A 419 -10.84 6.62 -17.66
CA SER A 419 -10.03 5.82 -16.74
C SER A 419 -8.89 6.69 -16.17
N CYS A 420 -8.76 6.68 -14.85
CA CYS A 420 -7.80 7.50 -14.11
C CYS A 420 -6.54 6.74 -13.66
N GLY A 421 -6.55 5.41 -13.77
CA GLY A 421 -5.41 4.57 -13.36
C GLY A 421 -5.77 3.09 -13.26
N VAL A 422 -4.73 2.26 -13.14
CA VAL A 422 -4.83 0.79 -13.09
C VAL A 422 -3.86 0.22 -12.05
N ALA A 423 -4.27 -0.84 -11.36
CA ALA A 423 -3.46 -1.58 -10.40
C ALA A 423 -3.70 -3.09 -10.55
N VAL A 424 -2.69 -3.90 -10.22
CA VAL A 424 -2.78 -5.37 -10.18
C VAL A 424 -2.87 -5.83 -8.72
N SER A 425 -3.68 -6.85 -8.46
CA SER A 425 -3.84 -7.43 -7.13
C SER A 425 -2.54 -8.12 -6.67
N PRO A 426 -2.29 -8.27 -5.36
CA PRO A 426 -0.98 -8.76 -4.89
C PRO A 426 -0.62 -10.19 -5.33
N GLY A 427 -1.60 -11.05 -5.68
CA GLY A 427 -1.39 -12.35 -6.32
C GLY A 427 -1.35 -12.33 -7.85
N SER A 428 -1.57 -11.18 -8.51
CA SER A 428 -1.75 -11.04 -9.97
C SER A 428 -3.01 -11.68 -10.57
N LEU A 429 -4.03 -12.02 -9.78
CA LEU A 429 -5.27 -12.65 -10.30
C LEU A 429 -6.37 -11.65 -10.73
N VAL A 430 -6.28 -10.39 -10.30
CA VAL A 430 -7.24 -9.31 -10.62
C VAL A 430 -6.51 -8.04 -11.06
N VAL A 431 -7.08 -7.35 -12.04
CA VAL A 431 -6.75 -5.95 -12.37
C VAL A 431 -7.88 -5.06 -11.86
N ALA A 432 -7.54 -4.02 -11.11
CA ALA A 432 -8.48 -2.99 -10.68
C ALA A 432 -8.23 -1.71 -11.50
N THR A 433 -9.26 -1.19 -12.15
CA THR A 433 -9.23 0.10 -12.85
C THR A 433 -10.12 1.12 -12.15
N VAL A 434 -9.64 2.35 -12.03
CA VAL A 434 -10.37 3.45 -11.41
C VAL A 434 -10.89 4.36 -12.52
N HIS A 435 -12.18 4.70 -12.47
CA HIS A 435 -12.84 5.51 -13.50
C HIS A 435 -13.53 6.73 -12.88
N SER A 436 -13.36 7.90 -13.47
CA SER A 436 -14.14 9.10 -13.13
C SER A 436 -15.58 8.94 -13.64
N LEU A 437 -16.56 9.26 -12.81
CA LEU A 437 -17.97 9.29 -13.22
C LEU A 437 -18.33 10.63 -13.86
N ASP A 438 -19.26 10.63 -14.81
CA ASP A 438 -19.84 11.87 -15.34
C ASP A 438 -20.75 12.53 -14.29
N SER A 439 -20.36 13.71 -13.80
CA SER A 439 -21.12 14.46 -12.79
C SER A 439 -22.49 14.92 -13.27
N ASP A 440 -22.68 15.03 -14.58
CA ASP A 440 -23.89 15.60 -15.19
C ASP A 440 -24.96 14.51 -15.44
N GLN A 441 -24.59 13.24 -15.27
CA GLN A 441 -25.45 12.05 -15.35
C GLN A 441 -25.86 11.50 -13.98
N LEU A 442 -25.12 11.84 -12.92
CA LEU A 442 -25.41 11.45 -11.53
C LEU A 442 -26.47 12.36 -10.90
N ASP A 443 -27.22 11.89 -9.91
CA ASP A 443 -28.07 12.77 -9.11
C ASP A 443 -27.23 13.84 -8.37
N PRO A 444 -27.45 15.14 -8.60
CA PRO A 444 -26.58 16.21 -8.06
C PRO A 444 -26.80 16.50 -6.55
N MET A 445 -27.82 15.91 -5.94
CA MET A 445 -28.14 16.07 -4.52
C MET A 445 -27.58 14.93 -3.67
N TYR A 446 -27.59 13.70 -4.19
CA TYR A 446 -27.17 12.49 -3.47
C TYR A 446 -25.87 11.89 -4.04
N GLU A 447 -25.83 11.61 -5.35
CA GLU A 447 -24.77 10.80 -5.96
C GLU A 447 -23.55 11.63 -6.35
N GLY A 448 -23.70 12.75 -7.07
CA GLY A 448 -22.60 13.61 -7.50
C GLY A 448 -21.79 14.24 -6.35
N ARG A 449 -22.30 14.17 -5.12
CA ARG A 449 -21.60 14.57 -3.89
C ARG A 449 -20.73 13.46 -3.30
N THR A 450 -21.10 12.20 -3.51
CA THR A 450 -20.58 11.01 -2.81
C THR A 450 -19.82 10.09 -3.78
N HIS A 451 -20.41 9.75 -4.92
CA HIS A 451 -19.87 8.89 -5.97
C HIS A 451 -19.00 9.70 -6.95
N LYS A 452 -17.72 9.93 -6.60
CA LYS A 452 -16.78 10.69 -7.45
C LYS A 452 -15.98 9.83 -8.43
N ALA A 453 -15.89 8.53 -8.18
CA ALA A 453 -15.23 7.55 -9.03
C ALA A 453 -15.81 6.15 -8.77
N ALA A 454 -15.71 5.27 -9.76
CA ALA A 454 -15.98 3.84 -9.61
C ALA A 454 -14.68 3.04 -9.72
N VAL A 455 -14.65 1.86 -9.09
CA VAL A 455 -13.57 0.87 -9.25
C VAL A 455 -14.14 -0.35 -9.94
N GLN A 456 -13.61 -0.68 -11.12
CA GLN A 456 -13.94 -1.88 -11.86
C GLN A 456 -12.88 -2.95 -11.59
N TYR A 457 -13.32 -4.18 -11.32
CA TYR A 457 -12.44 -5.34 -11.17
C TYR A 457 -12.55 -6.24 -12.40
N LEU A 458 -11.40 -6.61 -12.96
CA LEU A 458 -11.25 -7.47 -14.13
C LEU A 458 -10.43 -8.69 -13.71
N TRP A 459 -11.04 -9.88 -13.75
CA TRP A 459 -10.34 -11.13 -13.45
C TRP A 459 -9.37 -11.47 -14.58
N ILE A 460 -8.14 -11.84 -14.23
CA ILE A 460 -7.08 -12.17 -15.20
C ILE A 460 -6.40 -13.53 -14.94
N GLY A 461 -6.78 -14.21 -13.86
CA GLY A 461 -6.24 -15.53 -13.50
C GLY A 461 -6.51 -16.65 -14.52
N GLY A 462 -7.47 -16.48 -15.44
CA GLY A 462 -7.75 -17.46 -16.51
C GLY A 462 -6.83 -17.38 -17.73
N LYS A 463 -5.89 -16.44 -17.80
CA LYS A 463 -5.06 -16.22 -18.99
C LYS A 463 -3.89 -17.21 -19.08
N GLN A 464 -3.54 -17.60 -20.31
CA GLN A 464 -2.31 -18.36 -20.53
C GLN A 464 -1.09 -17.50 -20.14
N VAL A 465 -0.33 -18.00 -19.17
CA VAL A 465 0.98 -17.46 -18.82
C VAL A 465 1.98 -18.61 -18.78
N ASP A 466 2.99 -18.54 -19.63
CA ASP A 466 3.92 -19.65 -19.93
C ASP A 466 5.03 -19.81 -18.86
N PHE A 467 4.63 -19.96 -17.59
CA PHE A 467 5.55 -20.04 -16.44
C PHE A 467 6.46 -21.27 -16.41
N PHE A 468 6.07 -22.38 -17.06
CA PHE A 468 6.74 -23.68 -16.92
C PHE A 468 7.24 -24.25 -18.26
N SER A 469 6.91 -23.62 -19.39
CA SER A 469 7.20 -24.08 -20.75
C SER A 469 8.63 -23.71 -21.20
N LYS A 470 9.65 -24.47 -20.74
CA LYS A 470 10.99 -24.47 -21.38
C LYS A 470 11.00 -25.10 -22.78
N ILE A 471 9.86 -25.60 -23.26
CA ILE A 471 9.64 -26.01 -24.64
C ILE A 471 8.90 -24.84 -25.32
N PRO A 472 9.48 -24.17 -26.33
CA PRO A 472 8.71 -23.25 -27.16
C PRO A 472 7.65 -24.06 -27.91
N SER A 473 6.37 -23.81 -27.64
CA SER A 473 5.27 -24.46 -28.34
C SER A 473 5.19 -23.90 -29.77
N THR A 474 5.93 -24.51 -30.69
CA THR A 474 5.94 -24.19 -32.12
C THR A 474 4.65 -24.68 -32.78
N VAL A 475 3.55 -24.01 -32.43
CA VAL A 475 2.24 -24.10 -33.09
C VAL A 475 1.77 -22.66 -33.24
N ASP A 476 1.65 -22.18 -34.48
CA ASP A 476 0.96 -20.94 -34.77
C ASP A 476 -0.53 -21.14 -34.49
N ILE A 477 -0.94 -20.87 -33.25
CA ILE A 477 -2.35 -20.88 -32.86
C ILE A 477 -2.96 -19.58 -33.38
N GLU A 478 -3.58 -19.66 -34.55
CA GLU A 478 -4.47 -18.62 -35.07
C GLU A 478 -5.54 -18.24 -34.03
N ASN A 479 -6.04 -17.00 -34.08
CA ASN A 479 -6.97 -16.44 -33.09
C ASN A 479 -8.30 -17.20 -32.97
N PHE A 480 -8.30 -18.27 -32.17
CA PHE A 480 -9.48 -19.00 -31.72
C PHE A 480 -9.66 -18.79 -30.22
N GLY A 481 -10.86 -18.34 -29.83
CA GLY A 481 -11.20 -18.06 -28.43
C GLY A 481 -10.96 -19.27 -27.53
N CYS A 482 -10.50 -19.02 -26.30
CA CYS A 482 -10.16 -20.09 -25.37
C CYS A 482 -11.37 -21.00 -25.09
N SER A 483 -11.18 -22.32 -25.20
CA SER A 483 -12.19 -23.27 -24.74
C SER A 483 -12.21 -23.24 -23.20
N PRO A 484 -13.39 -23.30 -22.53
CA PRO A 484 -13.47 -23.14 -21.08
C PRO A 484 -12.53 -24.08 -20.30
N GLU A 485 -12.39 -25.32 -20.74
CA GLU A 485 -11.47 -26.32 -20.20
C GLU A 485 -10.01 -25.84 -20.14
N LYS A 486 -9.54 -25.07 -21.14
CA LYS A 486 -8.18 -24.49 -21.14
C LYS A 486 -8.07 -23.33 -20.16
N GLU A 487 -9.05 -22.43 -20.15
CA GLU A 487 -9.11 -21.30 -19.22
C GLU A 487 -9.04 -21.77 -17.76
N LEU A 488 -9.67 -22.91 -17.45
CA LEU A 488 -9.62 -23.56 -16.14
C LEU A 488 -8.21 -24.11 -15.80
N THR A 489 -7.49 -24.73 -16.73
CA THR A 489 -6.09 -25.15 -16.49
C THR A 489 -5.12 -23.98 -16.28
N TYR A 490 -5.43 -22.81 -16.86
CA TYR A 490 -4.69 -21.58 -16.60
C TYR A 490 -5.04 -21.01 -15.23
N TRP A 491 -6.33 -20.97 -14.83
CA TRP A 491 -6.74 -20.63 -13.46
C TRP A 491 -6.02 -21.49 -12.41
N GLU A 492 -5.97 -22.81 -12.61
CA GLU A 492 -5.26 -23.74 -11.74
C GLU A 492 -3.76 -23.41 -11.63
N SER A 493 -3.09 -23.22 -12.77
CA SER A 493 -1.66 -22.93 -12.82
C SER A 493 -1.32 -21.57 -12.22
N ASN A 494 -2.14 -20.55 -12.50
CA ASN A 494 -1.94 -19.18 -12.04
C ASN A 494 -2.24 -19.03 -10.54
N ILE A 495 -3.27 -19.70 -10.00
CA ILE A 495 -3.53 -19.70 -8.54
C ILE A 495 -2.40 -20.41 -7.78
N VAL A 496 -1.89 -21.56 -8.28
CA VAL A 496 -0.75 -22.26 -7.67
C VAL A 496 0.52 -21.40 -7.71
N TRP A 497 0.79 -20.72 -8.84
CA TRP A 497 1.88 -19.74 -8.94
C TRP A 497 1.71 -18.59 -7.95
N SER A 498 0.49 -18.05 -7.83
CA SER A 498 0.15 -16.93 -6.93
C SER A 498 0.38 -17.30 -5.47
N LEU A 499 -0.05 -18.50 -5.05
CA LEU A 499 0.17 -19.01 -3.70
C LEU A 499 1.66 -19.16 -3.40
N LYS A 500 2.45 -19.67 -4.35
CA LYS A 500 3.92 -19.78 -4.21
C LYS A 500 4.60 -18.43 -3.97
N GLN A 501 4.07 -17.34 -4.55
CA GLN A 501 4.61 -16.00 -4.30
C GLN A 501 4.52 -15.57 -2.82
N TYR A 502 3.60 -16.12 -2.04
CA TYR A 502 3.48 -15.81 -0.61
C TYR A 502 4.35 -16.67 0.31
N GLU A 503 5.15 -17.59 -0.22
CA GLU A 503 6.14 -18.35 0.56
C GLU A 503 7.31 -17.45 0.99
N TYR A 504 7.66 -16.46 0.16
CA TYR A 504 8.68 -15.45 0.47
C TYR A 504 8.26 -14.58 1.66
N LEU A 505 9.16 -14.46 2.65
CA LEU A 505 8.89 -13.79 3.93
C LEU A 505 8.58 -12.29 3.80
N ASP A 506 9.22 -11.62 2.84
CA ASP A 506 9.18 -10.16 2.69
C ASP A 506 7.85 -9.64 2.14
N LYS A 507 7.07 -10.50 1.45
CA LYS A 507 5.73 -10.14 0.98
C LYS A 507 4.73 -10.25 2.14
N PRO A 508 3.81 -9.27 2.35
CA PRO A 508 2.74 -9.40 3.33
C PRO A 508 1.65 -10.38 2.85
N LEU A 509 0.95 -11.06 3.77
CA LEU A 509 -0.13 -12.01 3.45
C LEU A 509 -1.44 -11.29 3.07
N VAL A 510 -1.51 -10.79 1.83
CA VAL A 510 -2.62 -10.00 1.28
C VAL A 510 -3.36 -10.78 0.18
N VAL A 511 -3.75 -12.01 0.50
CA VAL A 511 -4.26 -13.05 -0.41
C VAL A 511 -5.76 -12.93 -0.76
N TRP A 512 -6.32 -11.72 -0.78
CA TRP A 512 -7.78 -11.51 -0.95
C TRP A 512 -8.29 -11.96 -2.31
N ASP A 513 -7.47 -11.81 -3.35
CA ASP A 513 -7.76 -12.16 -4.74
C ASP A 513 -7.79 -13.68 -4.93
N ILE A 514 -6.83 -14.38 -4.31
CA ILE A 514 -6.81 -15.85 -4.24
C ILE A 514 -8.04 -16.37 -3.49
N ILE A 515 -8.36 -15.81 -2.31
CA ILE A 515 -9.55 -16.22 -1.54
C ILE A 515 -10.83 -16.02 -2.36
N ALA A 516 -10.99 -14.87 -3.01
CA ALA A 516 -12.19 -14.56 -3.78
C ALA A 516 -12.33 -15.44 -5.03
N ALA A 517 -11.24 -15.76 -5.72
CA ALA A 517 -11.25 -16.74 -6.81
C ALA A 517 -11.62 -18.15 -6.33
N LEU A 518 -10.99 -18.64 -5.25
CA LEU A 518 -11.27 -19.96 -4.69
C LEU A 518 -12.70 -20.08 -4.14
N LEU A 519 -13.25 -19.01 -3.56
CA LEU A 519 -14.66 -18.95 -3.13
C LEU A 519 -15.63 -18.94 -4.33
N ALA A 520 -15.26 -18.32 -5.45
CA ALA A 520 -16.06 -18.42 -6.67
C ALA A 520 -16.07 -19.87 -7.21
N PHE A 521 -14.91 -20.52 -7.29
CA PHE A 521 -14.82 -21.94 -7.66
C PHE A 521 -15.58 -22.85 -6.69
N LYS A 522 -15.60 -22.55 -5.37
CA LYS A 522 -16.44 -23.26 -4.40
C LYS A 522 -17.94 -23.21 -4.75
N LYS A 523 -18.42 -22.07 -5.25
CA LYS A 523 -19.83 -21.88 -5.65
C LYS A 523 -20.15 -22.55 -7.00
N SER A 524 -19.23 -22.53 -7.96
CA SER A 524 -19.49 -22.99 -9.34
C SER A 524 -19.07 -24.43 -9.61
N GLU A 525 -17.83 -24.80 -9.30
CA GLU A 525 -17.19 -26.05 -9.70
C GLU A 525 -16.23 -26.55 -8.61
N SER A 526 -16.81 -27.14 -7.55
CA SER A 526 -16.08 -27.58 -6.35
C SER A 526 -15.00 -28.65 -6.60
N THR A 527 -15.12 -29.41 -7.69
CA THR A 527 -14.09 -30.36 -8.14
C THR A 527 -12.78 -29.68 -8.53
N ILE A 528 -12.86 -28.50 -9.16
CA ILE A 528 -11.67 -27.73 -9.58
C ILE A 528 -10.99 -27.10 -8.37
N LEU A 529 -11.78 -26.65 -7.38
CA LEU A 529 -11.25 -26.22 -6.09
C LEU A 529 -10.44 -27.34 -5.41
N GLU A 530 -10.94 -28.58 -5.41
CA GLU A 530 -10.20 -29.72 -4.85
C GLU A 530 -8.89 -29.97 -5.61
N VAL A 531 -8.92 -30.02 -6.95
CA VAL A 531 -7.71 -30.19 -7.78
C VAL A 531 -6.66 -29.11 -7.50
N ILE A 532 -7.06 -27.83 -7.45
CA ILE A 532 -6.16 -26.70 -7.17
C ILE A 532 -5.49 -26.85 -5.80
N LEU A 533 -6.28 -27.17 -4.77
CA LEU A 533 -5.78 -27.26 -3.40
C LEU A 533 -4.90 -28.50 -3.19
N ILE A 534 -5.28 -29.66 -3.71
CA ILE A 534 -4.45 -30.88 -3.63
C ILE A 534 -3.15 -30.69 -4.42
N LYS A 535 -3.18 -30.00 -5.56
CA LYS A 535 -1.98 -29.66 -6.33
C LYS A 535 -1.05 -28.72 -5.56
N TRP A 536 -1.59 -27.64 -5.00
CA TRP A 536 -0.84 -26.70 -4.17
C TRP A 536 -0.24 -27.38 -2.93
N LEU A 537 -1.01 -28.19 -2.21
CA LEU A 537 -0.55 -28.93 -1.03
C LEU A 537 0.59 -29.89 -1.37
N SER A 538 0.47 -30.67 -2.44
CA SER A 538 1.51 -31.62 -2.87
C SER A 538 2.83 -30.90 -3.21
N ILE A 539 2.75 -29.77 -3.94
CA ILE A 539 3.94 -28.97 -4.27
C ILE A 539 4.56 -28.36 -3.01
N SER A 540 3.74 -27.85 -2.08
CA SER A 540 4.20 -27.08 -0.92
C SER A 540 4.75 -27.96 0.22
N PHE A 541 4.05 -29.06 0.54
CA PHE A 541 4.33 -29.93 1.69
C PHE A 541 5.06 -31.23 1.33
N MET A 542 5.19 -31.54 0.03
CA MET A 542 5.86 -32.74 -0.48
C MET A 542 6.86 -32.46 -1.62
N GLY A 543 7.10 -31.18 -1.94
CA GLY A 543 8.08 -30.71 -2.93
C GLY A 543 7.80 -31.10 -4.39
N SER A 544 6.73 -31.86 -4.67
CA SER A 544 6.45 -32.41 -6.00
C SER A 544 4.98 -32.79 -6.16
N HIS A 545 4.44 -32.61 -7.38
CA HIS A 545 3.11 -33.08 -7.70
C HIS A 545 3.13 -34.55 -8.11
N VAL A 546 3.09 -35.46 -7.13
CA VAL A 546 2.72 -36.85 -7.37
C VAL A 546 1.20 -36.92 -7.50
N GLY A 547 0.68 -37.60 -8.53
CA GLY A 547 -0.76 -37.72 -8.81
C GLY A 547 -1.48 -38.66 -7.84
N LEU A 548 -1.46 -38.32 -6.56
CA LEU A 548 -2.07 -39.06 -5.45
C LEU A 548 -3.54 -38.65 -5.26
N HIS A 549 -4.32 -39.51 -4.59
CA HIS A 549 -5.68 -39.14 -4.19
C HIS A 549 -5.66 -38.10 -3.05
N ALA A 550 -6.70 -37.25 -3.01
CA ALA A 550 -6.83 -36.17 -2.03
C ALA A 550 -6.61 -36.63 -0.58
N GLU A 551 -7.16 -37.78 -0.20
CA GLU A 551 -7.01 -38.32 1.16
C GLU A 551 -5.57 -38.70 1.52
N GLU A 552 -4.77 -39.14 0.54
CA GLU A 552 -3.35 -39.48 0.73
C GLU A 552 -2.49 -38.22 0.86
N VAL A 553 -2.83 -37.15 0.13
CA VAL A 553 -2.15 -35.86 0.26
C VAL A 553 -2.49 -35.21 1.60
N LEU A 554 -3.78 -35.17 1.98
CA LEU A 554 -4.24 -34.59 3.25
C LEU A 554 -3.63 -35.31 4.48
N SER A 555 -3.54 -36.64 4.45
CA SER A 555 -2.90 -37.41 5.52
C SER A 555 -1.38 -37.18 5.60
N ARG A 556 -0.67 -37.09 4.47
CA ARG A 556 0.77 -36.76 4.44
C ARG A 556 1.05 -35.32 4.90
N VAL A 557 0.23 -34.35 4.48
CA VAL A 557 0.29 -32.96 4.95
C VAL A 557 0.18 -32.90 6.47
N SER A 558 -0.78 -33.64 7.07
CA SER A 558 -0.95 -33.71 8.52
C SER A 558 0.32 -34.19 9.24
N THR A 559 1.08 -35.12 8.64
CA THR A 559 2.36 -35.58 9.21
C THR A 559 3.54 -34.61 8.99
N SER A 560 3.57 -33.82 7.92
CA SER A 560 4.70 -32.93 7.59
C SER A 560 4.57 -31.49 8.10
N LEU A 561 3.47 -31.15 8.81
CA LEU A 561 3.24 -29.80 9.38
C LEU A 561 4.43 -29.30 10.23
N SER A 562 5.13 -30.19 10.95
CA SER A 562 6.22 -29.80 11.85
C SER A 562 7.56 -29.52 11.16
N GLU A 563 7.76 -30.09 9.97
CA GLU A 563 8.91 -29.80 9.11
C GLU A 563 8.65 -28.56 8.22
N SER A 564 7.38 -28.16 8.09
CA SER A 564 6.96 -27.03 7.28
C SER A 564 7.22 -25.68 7.97
N PRO A 565 7.56 -24.61 7.23
CA PRO A 565 7.76 -23.30 7.81
C PRO A 565 6.43 -22.69 8.27
N SER A 566 6.48 -21.82 9.28
CA SER A 566 5.27 -21.20 9.85
C SER A 566 4.44 -20.47 8.79
N ARG A 567 5.10 -19.97 7.74
CA ARG A 567 4.51 -19.29 6.60
C ARG A 567 3.55 -20.16 5.78
N HIS A 568 3.88 -21.44 5.55
CA HIS A 568 2.99 -22.40 4.90
C HIS A 568 1.81 -22.77 5.78
N LEU A 569 2.04 -22.94 7.09
CA LEU A 569 0.96 -23.16 8.08
C LEU A 569 -0.01 -21.98 8.14
N HIS A 570 0.50 -20.74 8.05
CA HIS A 570 -0.32 -19.53 7.96
C HIS A 570 -1.19 -19.51 6.70
N LEU A 571 -0.63 -19.80 5.52
CA LEU A 571 -1.38 -19.91 4.26
C LEU A 571 -2.46 -21.00 4.32
N LEU A 572 -2.11 -22.18 4.84
CA LEU A 572 -3.04 -23.29 5.06
C LEU A 572 -4.21 -22.86 5.94
N ASN A 573 -3.95 -22.20 7.07
CA ASN A 573 -4.98 -21.79 8.01
C ASN A 573 -5.89 -20.68 7.46
N ILE A 574 -5.37 -19.81 6.59
CA ILE A 574 -6.21 -18.85 5.84
C ILE A 574 -7.17 -19.61 4.91
N ILE A 575 -6.66 -20.51 4.08
CA ILE A 575 -7.47 -21.24 3.08
C ILE A 575 -8.52 -22.14 3.77
N CYS A 576 -8.12 -22.87 4.82
CA CYS A 576 -9.06 -23.66 5.62
C CYS A 576 -10.18 -22.79 6.19
N ARG A 577 -9.87 -21.65 6.82
CA ARG A 577 -10.88 -20.79 7.46
C ARG A 577 -11.69 -19.90 6.51
N ARG A 578 -11.18 -19.59 5.32
CA ARG A 578 -11.83 -18.62 4.39
C ARG A 578 -12.37 -19.21 3.11
N VAL A 579 -11.98 -20.44 2.75
CA VAL A 579 -12.45 -21.12 1.55
C VAL A 579 -13.17 -22.40 1.94
N ILE A 580 -12.49 -23.35 2.60
CA ILE A 580 -13.08 -24.65 2.93
C ILE A 580 -14.21 -24.49 3.95
N LEU A 581 -13.91 -23.92 5.12
CA LEU A 581 -14.83 -23.75 6.24
C LEU A 581 -15.59 -22.41 6.21
N SER A 582 -15.74 -21.78 5.04
CA SER A 582 -16.37 -20.45 4.88
C SER A 582 -17.80 -20.33 5.42
N ASP A 583 -18.48 -21.48 5.57
CA ASP A 583 -19.90 -21.58 5.89
C ASP A 583 -20.13 -21.89 7.39
N LEU A 584 -19.04 -22.09 8.15
CA LEU A 584 -19.04 -22.22 9.60
C LEU A 584 -18.61 -20.91 10.24
N GLU A 585 -19.25 -20.51 11.34
CA GLU A 585 -18.78 -19.36 12.11
C GLU A 585 -17.42 -19.66 12.77
N ALA A 586 -16.53 -18.67 12.80
CA ALA A 586 -15.21 -18.84 13.38
C ALA A 586 -15.25 -19.25 14.87
N ASP A 587 -16.28 -18.85 15.62
CA ASP A 587 -16.51 -19.28 17.01
C ASP A 587 -16.81 -20.79 17.11
N GLN A 588 -17.58 -21.35 16.16
CA GLN A 588 -17.90 -22.78 16.09
C GLN A 588 -16.65 -23.60 15.75
N ILE A 589 -15.82 -23.10 14.81
CA ILE A 589 -14.51 -23.71 14.49
C ILE A 589 -13.59 -23.67 15.73
N ASN A 590 -13.58 -22.56 16.46
CA ASN A 590 -12.71 -22.35 17.63
C ASN A 590 -13.12 -23.17 18.87
N SER A 591 -14.38 -23.57 19.02
CA SER A 591 -14.88 -24.25 20.22
C SER A 591 -14.63 -25.77 20.27
N LYS A 592 -14.02 -26.34 19.22
CA LYS A 592 -14.05 -27.79 18.86
C LYS A 592 -15.48 -28.25 18.57
N VAL A 593 -15.77 -28.49 17.28
CA VAL A 593 -17.13 -28.80 16.82
C VAL A 593 -17.61 -30.15 17.35
N HIS A 594 -18.62 -30.13 18.21
CA HIS A 594 -19.39 -31.32 18.60
C HIS A 594 -20.67 -31.50 17.76
N ASP A 595 -21.26 -30.41 17.26
CA ASP A 595 -22.58 -30.42 16.62
C ASP A 595 -22.53 -30.14 15.11
N LEU A 596 -22.04 -31.09 14.30
CA LEU A 596 -22.23 -31.08 12.83
C LEU A 596 -23.65 -31.55 12.42
N GLN A 597 -24.68 -31.12 13.16
CA GLN A 597 -26.05 -31.64 13.06
C GLN A 597 -26.83 -31.00 11.88
N GLY A 598 -26.45 -31.36 10.65
CA GLY A 598 -27.18 -30.94 9.44
C GLY A 598 -26.57 -31.32 8.08
N LEU A 599 -25.33 -31.80 8.01
CA LEU A 599 -24.62 -32.10 6.75
C LEU A 599 -24.83 -33.54 6.25
N CYS A 600 -24.61 -33.77 4.95
CA CYS A 600 -24.64 -35.12 4.41
C CYS A 600 -23.47 -35.98 4.94
N PRO A 601 -23.64 -37.31 5.15
CA PRO A 601 -22.62 -38.15 5.78
C PRO A 601 -21.28 -38.28 5.04
N ALA A 602 -21.20 -37.89 3.77
CA ALA A 602 -19.95 -37.84 3.00
C ALA A 602 -19.25 -36.48 3.14
N GLU A 603 -19.99 -35.39 2.94
CA GLU A 603 -19.51 -34.02 3.10
C GLU A 603 -18.98 -33.77 4.51
N GLY A 604 -19.72 -34.23 5.54
CA GLY A 604 -19.30 -34.14 6.93
C GLY A 604 -17.94 -34.81 7.18
N LYS A 605 -17.67 -35.99 6.61
CA LYS A 605 -16.38 -36.69 6.77
C LYS A 605 -15.22 -35.92 6.11
N HIS A 606 -15.45 -35.34 4.94
CA HIS A 606 -14.46 -34.50 4.28
C HIS A 606 -14.18 -33.23 5.09
N LEU A 607 -15.23 -32.58 5.59
CA LEU A 607 -15.13 -31.39 6.44
C LEU A 607 -14.37 -31.67 7.75
N THR A 608 -14.63 -32.81 8.39
CA THR A 608 -13.90 -33.25 9.60
C THR A 608 -12.39 -33.36 9.34
N LYS A 609 -11.94 -33.95 8.23
CA LYS A 609 -10.50 -34.05 7.89
C LYS A 609 -9.85 -32.67 7.74
N TRP A 610 -10.54 -31.70 7.15
CA TRP A 610 -10.04 -30.32 7.04
C TRP A 610 -10.03 -29.57 8.38
N ILE A 611 -11.00 -29.85 9.27
CA ILE A 611 -11.00 -29.34 10.65
C ILE A 611 -9.83 -29.96 11.44
N GLU A 612 -9.58 -31.26 11.33
CA GLU A 612 -8.45 -31.95 11.95
C GLU A 612 -7.12 -31.35 11.51
N ILE A 613 -6.91 -31.12 10.21
CA ILE A 613 -5.68 -30.51 9.67
C ILE A 613 -5.52 -29.05 10.14
N LEU A 614 -6.60 -28.25 10.15
CA LEU A 614 -6.57 -26.89 10.70
C LEU A 614 -6.20 -26.90 12.18
N MET A 615 -6.80 -27.78 12.98
CA MET A 615 -6.54 -27.87 14.42
C MET A 615 -5.12 -28.37 14.71
N SER A 616 -4.57 -29.29 13.91
CA SER A 616 -3.17 -29.74 13.99
C SER A 616 -2.20 -28.59 13.64
N SER A 617 -2.46 -27.86 12.55
CA SER A 617 -1.66 -26.70 12.11
C SER A 617 -1.68 -25.56 13.13
N GLU A 618 -2.84 -25.27 13.71
CA GLU A 618 -2.95 -24.29 14.80
C GLU A 618 -2.35 -24.78 16.12
N THR A 619 -2.27 -26.09 16.36
CA THR A 619 -1.56 -26.65 17.52
C THR A 619 -0.05 -26.54 17.34
N GLU A 620 0.49 -26.91 16.18
CA GLU A 620 1.90 -26.72 15.80
C GLU A 620 2.36 -25.25 15.95
N LEU A 621 1.57 -24.29 15.44
CA LEU A 621 1.87 -22.86 15.62
C LEU A 621 1.80 -22.40 17.09
N ARG A 622 0.91 -22.99 17.90
CA ARG A 622 0.82 -22.72 19.34
C ARG A 622 2.02 -23.30 20.09
N GLU A 623 2.46 -24.51 19.77
CA GLU A 623 3.68 -25.11 20.33
C GLU A 623 4.92 -24.28 19.99
N ARG A 624 5.08 -23.84 18.73
CA ARG A 624 6.20 -22.96 18.32
C ARG A 624 6.25 -21.68 19.15
N LEU A 625 5.11 -21.02 19.33
CA LEU A 625 5.00 -19.81 20.16
C LEU A 625 5.30 -20.07 21.64
N VAL A 626 4.79 -21.16 22.21
CA VAL A 626 5.02 -21.54 23.61
C VAL A 626 6.50 -21.90 23.85
N SER A 627 7.09 -22.69 22.96
CA SER A 627 8.50 -23.10 23.03
C SER A 627 9.44 -21.91 22.91
N PHE A 628 9.17 -20.99 21.98
CA PHE A 628 9.91 -19.74 21.85
C PHE A 628 9.75 -18.85 23.09
N SER A 629 8.55 -18.80 23.69
CA SER A 629 8.29 -18.00 24.89
C SER A 629 9.03 -18.52 26.13
N PHE A 630 9.08 -19.84 26.34
CA PHE A 630 9.88 -20.43 27.42
C PHE A 630 11.38 -20.27 27.17
N SER A 631 11.87 -20.54 25.95
CA SER A 631 13.29 -20.37 25.61
C SER A 631 13.77 -18.93 25.77
N ALA A 632 13.00 -17.95 25.29
CA ALA A 632 13.29 -16.52 25.46
C ALA A 632 13.31 -16.12 26.95
N PHE A 633 12.42 -16.67 27.78
CA PHE A 633 12.44 -16.44 29.22
C PHE A 633 13.68 -17.04 29.89
N LEU A 634 14.01 -18.31 29.59
CA LEU A 634 15.17 -18.99 30.18
C LEU A 634 16.48 -18.26 29.81
N SER A 635 16.59 -17.83 28.56
CA SER A 635 17.67 -16.97 28.06
C SER A 635 17.73 -15.63 28.80
N LEU A 636 16.59 -14.99 29.07
CA LEU A 636 16.53 -13.75 29.87
C LEU A 636 16.94 -13.96 31.34
N THR A 637 16.74 -15.16 31.91
CA THR A 637 17.11 -15.45 33.31
C THR A 637 18.57 -15.85 33.53
N SER A 638 19.31 -16.22 32.48
CA SER A 638 20.75 -16.50 32.59
C SER A 638 21.60 -15.23 32.60
N TYR A 639 21.16 -14.17 31.94
CA TYR A 639 21.78 -12.83 32.02
C TYR A 639 21.38 -12.13 33.32
N SER A 640 22.23 -12.26 34.35
CA SER A 640 21.96 -11.78 35.71
C SER A 640 22.16 -10.27 35.90
N ASP A 641 21.58 -9.42 35.05
CA ASP A 641 21.65 -7.96 35.21
C ASP A 641 20.32 -7.23 34.93
N THR A 642 20.20 -6.03 35.47
CA THR A 642 18.95 -5.34 35.78
C THR A 642 18.46 -4.45 34.64
N SER A 643 18.67 -4.87 33.39
CA SER A 643 18.23 -4.11 32.21
C SER A 643 16.70 -4.02 32.17
N LEU A 644 16.17 -2.84 32.46
CA LEU A 644 14.73 -2.58 32.41
C LEU A 644 14.16 -2.95 31.02
N ARG A 645 12.87 -3.33 31.00
CA ARG A 645 12.12 -3.57 29.76
C ARG A 645 12.24 -2.34 28.84
N GLN A 646 13.07 -2.45 27.81
CA GLN A 646 13.28 -1.37 26.86
C GLN A 646 12.07 -1.28 25.93
N PRO A 647 11.50 -0.08 25.71
CA PRO A 647 10.34 0.08 24.85
C PRO A 647 10.66 -0.31 23.41
N GLY A 648 9.78 -1.10 22.80
CA GLY A 648 9.91 -1.62 21.43
C GLY A 648 10.23 -3.11 21.35
N TYR A 649 10.92 -3.68 22.34
CA TYR A 649 11.25 -5.10 22.33
C TYR A 649 10.13 -5.99 22.84
N TRP A 650 10.04 -7.18 22.24
CA TRP A 650 9.12 -8.24 22.65
C TRP A 650 9.64 -8.95 23.90
N TYR A 651 8.74 -9.22 24.84
CA TYR A 651 9.01 -10.03 26.04
C TYR A 651 7.87 -11.06 26.21
N PRO A 652 8.18 -12.30 26.64
CA PRO A 652 7.15 -13.31 26.88
C PRO A 652 6.21 -12.89 28.02
N VAL A 653 4.90 -13.05 27.81
CA VAL A 653 3.83 -12.74 28.76
C VAL A 653 2.85 -13.91 28.77
N GLY A 654 2.33 -14.27 29.95
CA GLY A 654 1.40 -15.39 30.11
C GLY A 654 2.03 -16.77 30.28
N LEU A 655 3.32 -16.84 30.65
CA LEU A 655 4.05 -18.10 30.84
C LEU A 655 3.36 -19.09 31.81
N ALA A 656 2.69 -18.60 32.85
CA ALA A 656 1.88 -19.43 33.75
C ALA A 656 0.67 -20.06 33.05
N GLN A 657 -0.04 -19.30 32.21
CA GLN A 657 -1.14 -19.79 31.38
C GLN A 657 -0.62 -20.79 30.32
N MET A 658 0.53 -20.52 29.70
CA MET A 658 1.18 -21.44 28.76
C MET A 658 1.60 -22.76 29.43
N LYS A 659 2.14 -22.70 30.66
CA LYS A 659 2.48 -23.90 31.46
C LYS A 659 1.24 -24.74 31.78
N HIS A 660 0.12 -24.09 32.10
CA HIS A 660 -1.16 -24.77 32.32
C HIS A 660 -1.71 -25.39 31.03
N TRP A 661 -1.56 -24.71 29.89
CA TRP A 661 -1.91 -25.26 28.58
C TRP A 661 -1.09 -26.51 28.23
N VAL A 662 0.23 -26.53 28.47
CA VAL A 662 1.06 -27.74 28.28
C VAL A 662 0.55 -28.88 29.16
N GLY A 663 0.29 -28.63 30.45
CA GLY A 663 -0.23 -29.66 31.37
C GLY A 663 -1.62 -30.20 31.00
N LEU A 664 -2.48 -29.40 30.35
CA LEU A 664 -3.79 -29.83 29.83
C LEU A 664 -3.70 -30.61 28.50
N ASN A 665 -2.53 -30.69 27.86
CA ASN A 665 -2.33 -31.34 26.56
C ASN A 665 -1.11 -32.28 26.56
N ASP A 666 -0.73 -32.83 27.72
CA ASP A 666 0.53 -33.58 27.87
C ASP A 666 0.63 -34.81 26.95
N ASP A 667 -0.48 -35.50 26.69
CA ASP A 667 -0.54 -36.64 25.75
C ASP A 667 -0.35 -36.25 24.27
N HIS A 668 -0.31 -34.95 23.95
CA HIS A 668 -0.28 -34.43 22.58
C HIS A 668 0.87 -33.45 22.31
N VAL A 669 1.44 -32.83 23.35
CA VAL A 669 2.52 -31.86 23.23
C VAL A 669 3.89 -32.54 23.18
N ARG A 670 4.80 -32.06 22.32
CA ARG A 670 6.16 -32.63 22.19
C ARG A 670 6.95 -32.56 23.49
N ASP A 671 7.71 -33.61 23.80
CA ASP A 671 8.52 -33.69 25.03
C ASP A 671 9.53 -32.54 25.18
N GLN A 672 10.03 -31.96 24.08
CA GLN A 672 10.89 -30.77 24.12
C GLN A 672 10.20 -29.57 24.79
N VAL A 673 8.89 -29.38 24.56
CA VAL A 673 8.10 -28.31 25.20
C VAL A 673 7.86 -28.63 26.67
N LYS A 674 7.65 -29.90 27.03
CA LYS A 674 7.53 -30.37 28.42
C LYS A 674 8.81 -30.09 29.21
N VAL A 675 9.98 -30.39 28.62
CA VAL A 675 11.29 -30.07 29.20
C VAL A 675 11.39 -28.56 29.46
N LEU A 676 11.12 -27.71 28.47
CA LEU A 676 11.15 -26.25 28.65
C LEU A 676 10.15 -25.73 29.71
N ALA A 677 8.95 -26.29 29.77
CA ALA A 677 7.95 -25.95 30.80
C ALA A 677 8.36 -26.41 32.20
N SER A 678 9.13 -27.51 32.30
CA SER A 678 9.71 -28.00 33.56
C SER A 678 10.91 -27.16 34.01
N GLU A 679 11.81 -26.77 33.10
CA GLU A 679 12.91 -25.83 33.35
C GLU A 679 12.36 -24.47 33.82
N PHE A 680 11.33 -23.94 33.15
CA PHE A 680 10.60 -22.74 33.61
C PHE A 680 10.07 -22.90 35.04
N GLY A 681 9.51 -24.06 35.37
CA GLY A 681 8.97 -24.36 36.70
C GLY A 681 9.99 -24.36 37.84
N ILE A 682 11.28 -24.57 37.54
CA ILE A 682 12.38 -24.46 38.52
C ILE A 682 12.73 -22.99 38.79
N HIS A 683 12.62 -22.13 37.77
CA HIS A 683 12.90 -20.69 37.87
C HIS A 683 11.68 -19.85 38.32
N GLU A 684 10.52 -20.48 38.56
CA GLU A 684 9.26 -19.85 38.93
C GLU A 684 9.26 -19.31 40.37
N ARG A 685 9.88 -18.14 40.58
CA ARG A 685 9.73 -17.36 41.82
C ARG A 685 8.25 -17.00 42.03
N SER A 686 7.78 -17.11 43.27
CA SER A 686 6.37 -17.15 43.70
C SER A 686 5.47 -15.93 43.38
N GLY A 687 5.93 -14.95 42.61
CA GLY A 687 5.15 -13.78 42.20
C GLY A 687 4.30 -13.96 40.93
N TYR A 688 4.48 -15.04 40.16
CA TYR A 688 3.79 -15.26 38.88
C TYR A 688 2.42 -15.94 38.98
N LEU A 689 2.10 -16.55 40.12
CA LEU A 689 0.78 -17.12 40.42
C LEU A 689 -0.28 -16.05 40.76
N ARG A 690 -0.49 -15.09 39.85
CA ARG A 690 -1.72 -14.29 39.85
C ARG A 690 -2.83 -15.10 39.21
N ALA A 691 -3.82 -15.48 40.00
CA ALA A 691 -5.12 -15.90 39.48
C ALA A 691 -5.66 -14.82 38.52
N GLU A 692 -6.28 -15.23 37.43
CA GLU A 692 -6.91 -14.31 36.49
C GLU A 692 -8.25 -13.84 37.07
N HIS A 693 -8.57 -12.56 36.87
CA HIS A 693 -9.76 -11.93 37.43
C HIS A 693 -10.62 -11.38 36.29
N CYS A 694 -11.94 -11.40 36.47
CA CYS A 694 -12.89 -10.94 35.47
C CYS A 694 -12.83 -9.42 35.27
N SER A 695 -12.64 -8.97 34.03
CA SER A 695 -12.65 -7.55 33.64
C SER A 695 -13.96 -6.79 33.95
N TYR A 696 -15.05 -7.51 34.28
CA TYR A 696 -16.37 -6.93 34.59
C TYR A 696 -16.75 -7.02 36.08
N CYS A 697 -16.54 -8.16 36.73
CA CYS A 697 -16.96 -8.39 38.13
C CYS A 697 -15.83 -8.75 39.10
N SER A 698 -14.56 -8.69 38.67
CA SER A 698 -13.36 -9.09 39.45
C SER A 698 -13.31 -10.53 39.98
N ALA A 699 -14.37 -11.34 39.84
CA ALA A 699 -14.38 -12.75 40.24
C ALA A 699 -13.28 -13.57 39.53
N PRO A 700 -12.71 -14.60 40.17
CA PRO A 700 -11.63 -15.41 39.60
C PRO A 700 -12.07 -16.17 38.34
N VAL A 701 -11.09 -16.44 37.47
CA VAL A 701 -11.23 -17.09 36.17
C VAL A 701 -10.27 -18.27 36.10
N SER A 702 -10.79 -19.47 35.87
CA SER A 702 -10.01 -20.70 35.67
C SER A 702 -9.37 -20.76 34.27
N PHE A 703 -8.30 -21.54 34.14
CA PHE A 703 -7.72 -21.86 32.83
C PHE A 703 -8.26 -23.19 32.31
N GLU A 704 -9.34 -23.13 31.54
CA GLU A 704 -10.01 -24.30 30.94
C GLU A 704 -9.71 -24.43 29.44
N SER A 705 -9.48 -23.31 28.77
CA SER A 705 -9.20 -23.22 27.32
C SER A 705 -8.22 -22.06 27.06
N PRO A 706 -7.35 -22.15 26.05
CA PRO A 706 -6.49 -21.04 25.64
C PRO A 706 -7.24 -19.90 24.92
N GLU A 707 -8.50 -20.12 24.51
CA GLU A 707 -9.29 -19.19 23.69
C GLU A 707 -10.32 -18.39 24.51
N VAL A 708 -10.91 -19.02 25.53
CA VAL A 708 -12.01 -18.48 26.35
C VAL A 708 -11.77 -18.86 27.82
N GLY A 709 -12.16 -17.98 28.74
CA GLY A 709 -12.35 -18.30 30.15
C GLY A 709 -13.74 -17.87 30.62
N PHE A 710 -14.24 -18.49 31.69
CA PHE A 710 -15.47 -18.09 32.37
C PHE A 710 -15.13 -17.65 33.80
N CYS A 711 -15.72 -16.55 34.26
CA CYS A 711 -15.58 -16.16 35.66
C CYS A 711 -16.55 -16.97 36.54
N GLN A 712 -16.12 -17.33 37.75
CA GLN A 712 -16.92 -18.15 38.67
C GLN A 712 -18.18 -17.42 39.18
N GLY A 713 -18.20 -16.08 39.10
CA GLY A 713 -19.35 -15.24 39.42
C GLY A 713 -19.60 -15.07 40.92
N GLU A 714 -20.34 -14.03 41.31
CA GLU A 714 -20.89 -13.91 42.65
C GLU A 714 -22.35 -14.37 42.64
N GLY A 715 -22.69 -15.27 43.57
CA GLY A 715 -24.03 -15.83 43.69
C GLY A 715 -25.01 -14.81 44.28
N TYR A 716 -25.72 -14.07 43.43
CA TYR A 716 -26.88 -13.30 43.87
C TYR A 716 -27.90 -14.21 44.55
N SER A 717 -28.54 -13.72 45.62
CA SER A 717 -29.49 -14.45 46.46
C SER A 717 -30.85 -14.77 45.79
N SER A 718 -30.87 -14.86 44.46
CA SER A 718 -32.01 -15.17 43.60
C SER A 718 -31.64 -16.14 42.47
N GLY A 719 -30.79 -17.13 42.76
CA GLY A 719 -30.72 -18.40 42.01
C GLY A 719 -30.03 -18.41 40.63
N GLY A 720 -29.57 -17.27 40.12
CA GLY A 720 -28.88 -17.18 38.82
C GLY A 720 -27.40 -16.88 38.94
N TYR A 721 -26.54 -17.85 38.63
CA TYR A 721 -25.10 -17.61 38.44
C TYR A 721 -24.87 -16.92 37.09
N GLN A 722 -24.49 -15.64 37.10
CA GLN A 722 -24.04 -14.94 35.89
C GLN A 722 -22.52 -15.08 35.74
N SER A 723 -22.09 -16.07 34.95
CA SER A 723 -20.70 -16.22 34.51
C SER A 723 -20.47 -15.41 33.23
N HIS A 724 -19.47 -14.52 33.26
CA HIS A 724 -19.06 -13.76 32.08
C HIS A 724 -18.17 -14.62 31.18
N ARG A 725 -18.52 -14.73 29.90
CA ARG A 725 -17.64 -15.27 28.85
C ARG A 725 -16.55 -14.24 28.55
N LEU A 726 -15.28 -14.62 28.75
CA LEU A 726 -14.12 -13.75 28.57
C LEU A 726 -13.22 -14.30 27.46
N SER A 727 -12.90 -13.48 26.45
CA SER A 727 -11.92 -13.85 25.44
C SER A 727 -10.50 -13.83 26.03
N ARG A 728 -9.67 -14.80 25.63
CA ARG A 728 -8.25 -14.84 25.95
C ARG A 728 -7.42 -14.31 24.78
N CYS A 729 -6.24 -13.79 25.10
CA CYS A 729 -5.31 -13.25 24.11
C CYS A 729 -4.60 -14.40 23.39
N ALA A 730 -4.79 -14.52 22.08
CA ALA A 730 -4.25 -15.58 21.23
C ALA A 730 -2.71 -15.72 21.20
N VAL A 731 -1.97 -14.80 21.83
CA VAL A 731 -0.50 -14.85 21.97
C VAL A 731 -0.06 -15.22 23.39
N SER A 732 -0.70 -14.64 24.42
CA SER A 732 -0.29 -14.83 25.82
C SER A 732 -1.18 -15.82 26.60
N MET A 733 -2.27 -16.27 25.98
CA MET A 733 -3.36 -17.05 26.58
C MET A 733 -4.05 -16.39 27.79
N GLN A 734 -3.67 -15.16 28.17
CA GLN A 734 -4.26 -14.44 29.31
C GLN A 734 -5.63 -13.85 28.96
N VAL A 735 -6.51 -13.72 29.96
CA VAL A 735 -7.78 -12.99 29.86
C VAL A 735 -7.54 -11.58 29.34
N CYS A 736 -8.30 -11.17 28.31
CA CYS A 736 -8.20 -9.84 27.73
C CYS A 736 -8.79 -8.74 28.66
N PRO A 737 -8.19 -7.54 28.72
CA PRO A 737 -8.88 -6.35 29.24
C PRO A 737 -10.10 -6.02 28.37
N ALA A 738 -11.05 -5.24 28.90
CA ALA A 738 -12.31 -4.94 28.22
C ALA A 738 -12.10 -4.28 26.84
N THR A 739 -11.33 -3.20 26.79
CA THR A 739 -10.84 -2.52 25.58
C THR A 739 -9.54 -1.76 25.91
N PRO A 740 -8.71 -1.40 24.91
CA PRO A 740 -8.81 -1.75 23.49
C PRO A 740 -8.07 -3.06 23.15
N LEU A 741 -8.47 -3.74 22.07
CA LEU A 741 -7.92 -5.05 21.66
C LEU A 741 -7.68 -5.11 20.15
N TRP A 742 -6.63 -5.83 19.73
CA TRP A 742 -6.45 -6.20 18.32
C TRP A 742 -7.36 -7.38 17.98
N PHE A 743 -7.90 -7.39 16.76
CA PHE A 743 -8.79 -8.43 16.25
C PHE A 743 -8.23 -9.04 14.96
N CYS A 744 -8.26 -10.37 14.86
CA CYS A 744 -7.96 -11.07 13.61
C CYS A 744 -9.24 -11.34 12.83
N ILE A 745 -9.45 -10.63 11.72
CA ILE A 745 -10.62 -10.82 10.85
C ILE A 745 -10.76 -12.25 10.30
N CYS A 746 -9.68 -13.04 10.23
CA CYS A 746 -9.66 -14.40 9.69
C CYS A 746 -9.94 -15.51 10.71
N CYS A 747 -9.40 -15.40 11.94
CA CYS A 747 -9.59 -16.39 13.00
C CYS A 747 -10.66 -15.98 14.03
N HIS A 748 -11.12 -14.72 13.97
CA HIS A 748 -11.96 -14.02 14.95
C HIS A 748 -11.36 -14.01 16.37
N ARG A 749 -10.05 -14.23 16.47
CA ARG A 749 -9.28 -14.26 17.71
C ARG A 749 -8.83 -12.87 18.13
N TRP A 750 -8.77 -12.65 19.45
CA TRP A 750 -8.37 -11.41 20.08
C TRP A 750 -6.90 -11.42 20.51
N VAL A 751 -6.23 -10.28 20.39
CA VAL A 751 -4.80 -10.13 20.73
C VAL A 751 -4.60 -8.85 21.54
N TYR A 752 -4.15 -9.00 22.80
CA TYR A 752 -3.73 -7.86 23.65
C TYR A 752 -2.21 -7.65 23.62
N ARG A 753 -1.42 -8.74 23.60
CA ARG A 753 0.04 -8.72 23.45
C ARG A 753 0.42 -9.27 22.08
N LEU A 754 1.28 -8.56 21.35
CA LEU A 754 1.68 -8.94 19.99
C LEU A 754 2.66 -10.12 19.98
N ALA A 755 2.70 -10.84 18.88
CA ALA A 755 3.60 -11.96 18.65
C ALA A 755 5.01 -11.47 18.26
N PRO A 756 6.07 -12.25 18.57
CA PRO A 756 7.42 -11.96 18.13
C PRO A 756 7.54 -12.16 16.62
N GLU A 757 8.33 -11.33 15.94
CA GLU A 757 8.58 -11.46 14.50
C GLU A 757 9.09 -12.86 14.09
N THR A 758 9.94 -13.46 14.93
CA THR A 758 10.55 -14.78 14.71
C THR A 758 9.51 -15.87 14.42
N LEU A 759 8.32 -15.82 15.04
CA LEU A 759 7.26 -16.82 14.85
C LEU A 759 6.83 -16.95 13.38
N PHE A 760 6.85 -15.84 12.64
CA PHE A 760 6.42 -15.74 11.24
C PHE A 760 7.53 -16.16 10.26
N THR A 761 8.78 -16.30 10.74
CA THR A 761 9.95 -16.62 9.92
C THR A 761 10.60 -17.97 10.27
N MET A 762 9.97 -18.79 11.12
CA MET A 762 10.51 -20.12 11.49
C MET A 762 10.41 -21.08 10.30
N SER A 763 11.52 -21.75 9.99
CA SER A 763 11.64 -22.72 8.88
C SER A 763 11.01 -24.08 9.18
N ALA A 764 11.01 -24.49 10.45
CA ALA A 764 10.43 -25.74 10.96
C ALA A 764 10.19 -25.61 12.48
N PHE A 765 9.74 -26.69 13.13
CA PHE A 765 9.80 -26.79 14.60
C PHE A 765 11.27 -26.71 15.08
N PRO A 766 11.60 -25.88 16.09
CA PRO A 766 12.99 -25.62 16.48
C PRO A 766 13.55 -26.73 17.37
N LEU A 767 14.13 -27.76 16.75
CA LEU A 767 14.66 -28.95 17.43
C LEU A 767 15.83 -28.67 18.41
N ASP A 768 16.52 -27.54 18.28
CA ASP A 768 17.56 -27.08 19.21
C ASP A 768 17.46 -25.56 19.47
N LEU A 769 16.74 -25.22 20.55
CA LEU A 769 16.52 -23.85 21.00
C LEU A 769 17.71 -23.27 21.80
N LYS A 770 18.64 -24.10 22.29
CA LYS A 770 19.71 -23.64 23.18
C LYS A 770 20.88 -23.07 22.36
N SER A 771 21.35 -23.77 21.33
CA SER A 771 22.38 -23.24 20.43
C SER A 771 21.93 -22.02 19.62
N SER A 772 20.65 -21.93 19.27
CA SER A 772 20.11 -20.79 18.50
C SER A 772 19.96 -19.50 19.32
N THR A 773 19.70 -19.60 20.63
CA THR A 773 19.59 -18.43 21.53
C THR A 773 20.94 -17.93 22.06
N GLU A 774 21.95 -18.82 22.22
CA GLU A 774 23.31 -18.40 22.60
C GLU A 774 23.95 -17.42 21.60
N SER A 775 23.54 -17.44 20.34
CA SER A 775 24.04 -16.54 19.28
C SER A 775 23.31 -15.19 19.18
N THR A 776 22.21 -14.98 19.90
CA THR A 776 21.36 -13.79 19.74
C THR A 776 20.97 -13.14 21.08
N SER A 777 21.72 -12.10 21.48
CA SER A 777 21.28 -11.17 22.53
C SER A 777 19.93 -10.55 22.13
N LEU A 778 18.87 -10.88 22.89
CA LEU A 778 17.56 -11.20 22.32
C LEU A 778 16.64 -9.98 22.02
N ALA A 779 17.13 -9.07 21.18
CA ALA A 779 16.48 -7.85 20.72
C ALA A 779 15.35 -8.10 19.69
N VAL A 780 14.31 -8.83 20.09
CA VAL A 780 13.23 -9.31 19.18
C VAL A 780 12.15 -8.26 18.97
N SER A 781 11.76 -7.99 17.71
CA SER A 781 10.64 -7.09 17.37
C SER A 781 9.28 -7.77 17.57
N SER A 782 8.22 -6.99 17.78
CA SER A 782 6.84 -7.48 17.79
C SER A 782 6.04 -6.94 16.60
N LYS A 783 5.24 -7.80 15.96
CA LYS A 783 4.46 -7.43 14.76
C LYS A 783 2.95 -7.58 14.99
N PRO A 784 2.12 -6.69 14.41
CA PRO A 784 0.66 -6.74 14.51
C PRO A 784 0.07 -7.80 13.56
N LEU A 785 0.54 -9.04 13.64
CA LEU A 785 0.10 -10.16 12.80
C LEU A 785 -0.54 -11.24 13.69
N CYS A 786 -1.57 -11.93 13.17
CA CYS A 786 -2.21 -13.03 13.89
C CYS A 786 -1.25 -14.25 13.96
N PRO A 787 -0.94 -14.80 15.14
CA PRO A 787 0.00 -15.93 15.27
C PRO A 787 -0.44 -17.19 14.53
N PHE A 788 -1.74 -17.35 14.24
CA PHE A 788 -2.33 -18.54 13.63
C PHE A 788 -2.50 -18.46 12.10
N CYS A 789 -2.55 -17.28 11.51
CA CYS A 789 -2.81 -17.11 10.08
C CYS A 789 -1.98 -16.01 9.40
N GLY A 790 -1.05 -15.35 10.12
CA GLY A 790 -0.12 -14.36 9.58
C GLY A 790 -0.73 -13.05 9.03
N ILE A 791 -2.06 -12.95 8.92
CA ILE A 791 -2.77 -11.74 8.45
C ILE A 791 -2.62 -10.59 9.47
N LEU A 792 -2.54 -9.37 8.93
CA LEU A 792 -2.50 -8.12 9.70
C LEU A 792 -3.71 -7.99 10.62
N LEU A 793 -3.45 -7.78 11.91
CA LEU A 793 -4.46 -7.53 12.92
C LEU A 793 -5.06 -6.13 12.74
N GLN A 794 -6.37 -6.03 12.94
CA GLN A 794 -7.14 -4.80 12.81
C GLN A 794 -7.59 -4.30 14.19
N ARG A 795 -7.94 -3.01 14.29
CA ARG A 795 -8.80 -2.52 15.38
C ARG A 795 -10.24 -2.86 15.00
N ARG A 796 -11.06 -3.34 15.94
CA ARG A 796 -12.48 -3.60 15.63
C ARG A 796 -13.25 -2.28 15.64
N GLN A 797 -13.41 -1.68 14.46
CA GLN A 797 -14.45 -0.68 14.26
C GLN A 797 -15.83 -1.37 14.35
N PRO A 798 -16.86 -0.73 14.94
CA PRO A 798 -18.24 -1.20 14.88
C PRO A 798 -18.72 -1.32 13.45
N ASP A 799 -19.49 -2.37 13.17
CA ASP A 799 -19.90 -2.74 11.81
C ASP A 799 -20.75 -1.64 11.13
N PHE A 800 -21.43 -0.79 11.91
CA PHE A 800 -22.18 0.37 11.41
C PHE A 800 -21.30 1.50 10.85
N LEU A 801 -20.01 1.58 11.23
CA LEU A 801 -19.05 2.53 10.63
C LEU A 801 -18.44 2.01 9.32
N LEU A 802 -18.65 0.72 9.01
CA LEU A 802 -18.18 0.06 7.80
C LEU A 802 -19.32 -0.14 6.76
N SER A 803 -20.55 0.21 7.13
CA SER A 803 -21.71 0.24 6.24
C SER A 803 -21.57 1.35 5.20
N SER A 804 -21.66 1.01 3.93
CA SER A 804 -21.83 1.98 2.83
C SER A 804 -23.27 2.49 2.70
N SER A 805 -24.24 1.83 3.33
CA SER A 805 -25.60 2.38 3.48
C SER A 805 -25.62 3.40 4.62
N PRO A 806 -26.14 4.63 4.41
CA PRO A 806 -26.43 5.54 5.50
C PRO A 806 -27.52 4.95 6.42
N VAL A 807 -27.46 5.35 7.70
CA VAL A 807 -28.43 5.01 8.76
C VAL A 807 -29.44 6.13 8.91
#